data_AF-A0A7V4X8D6-F1
#
_entry.id   AF-A0A7V4X8D6-F1
#
_cell.length_a   1.000
_cell.length_b   1.000
_cell.length_c   1.000
_cell.angle_alpha   90.00
_cell.angle_beta   90.00
_cell.angle_gamma   90.00
#
_symmetry.space_group_name_H-M   'P 1'
#
loop_
_entity.id
_entity.type
_entity.pdbx_description
1 polymer ?
#
loop_
_entity_poly.entity_id
_entity_poly.type
_entity_poly.pdbx_seq_one_letter_code
_entity_poly.pdbx_strand_id
1 'polypeptide(L)'
;MSDNKTLKNFWLKLDMLLGMMTIAALFCLIFVLAHRAIYDPDIWLHLKTGELIIKNRAIPSKDIFSFTVAGRPWVDHSWLFQVISYIFYAKWNAEGLISLQAYAIILVFFILFVIGYKSLGSYLESAALVLFAAYGTTVRFNIRPDIFTLLFFIVYLYFLRFHIEKRKIWLLLVIQIIWVNMHGYFILGPLLIILFIFAEFLRRRVKFLPWAWEREFILNDGAYRRLKRLFLFAMLINLINPRFIEGMLYPLGVFGEVISGSNKIFFKHIQELQPTFSMFNSLWDPYNMMLLLCVLVMLINIKKLKIIDILLIIFFFPFSLTVRNAPFLLFIAYIITVGYIGQAVRKISSNIEFRLPSKHNLFYLSKCGFEIIFIFWLIIKIDQGLLIRYYDFESREIKSALLDIAYKNYPTAPVDFILSHHLGPNILNDFNSGAYLIGRGYPKVKVFIDGRTELYGKDFFEQYQQIIKGNVSVFEKVIDDYDLNVILFSMTSTDMPQIVSYIYKNPMWKLVFFDDSAVVFVKDIPSNKELIKKYTIDLHNYSAPKMNIIRDLGLQKIYPRPYIKRASLLDILKEDAAVISECTEALRILPDCGKAYHFLGRTYLRKELYREALDNLHSAVLLMPTDVEGRTDLGVCLKDLKENQLAIDILKKSIRINKRYAPIYYHLGSIYLDLKNEDEAITFLHKAIIYAPEEPVYHFKLGEAFYEKVKKYRDTTYLIKAEGEFKTASRLNITDDKDLNKKIQDRLKEIATCVRDPI
;
A
#
# COMPACT_ATOMS: atom_id res chain seq x y z
N MET A 1 41.15 43.28 -22.17
CA MET A 1 41.19 41.78 -22.15
C MET A 1 41.30 41.20 -20.74
N SER A 2 41.94 41.88 -19.77
CA SER A 2 41.98 41.44 -18.36
C SER A 2 40.60 41.40 -17.70
N ASP A 3 39.78 42.45 -17.85
CA ASP A 3 38.48 42.57 -17.15
C ASP A 3 37.45 41.49 -17.52
N ASN A 4 37.43 41.05 -18.78
CA ASN A 4 36.56 39.96 -19.23
C ASN A 4 36.95 38.60 -18.62
N LYS A 5 38.23 38.40 -18.30
CA LYS A 5 38.70 37.16 -17.66
C LYS A 5 38.34 37.15 -16.17
N THR A 6 38.43 38.30 -15.51
CA THR A 6 38.00 38.49 -14.11
C THR A 6 36.50 38.30 -13.95
N LEU A 7 35.68 38.88 -14.84
CA LEU A 7 34.23 38.75 -14.82
C LEU A 7 33.77 37.32 -15.13
N LYS A 8 34.40 36.65 -16.11
CA LYS A 8 34.13 35.23 -16.39
C LYS A 8 34.47 34.32 -15.21
N ASN A 9 35.60 34.58 -14.55
CA ASN A 9 35.99 33.85 -13.34
C ASN A 9 35.03 34.11 -12.17
N PHE A 10 34.46 35.30 -12.06
CA PHE A 10 33.43 35.62 -11.06
C PHE A 10 32.18 34.77 -11.29
N TRP A 11 31.62 34.77 -12.50
CA TRP A 11 30.41 33.98 -12.81
C TRP A 11 30.62 32.47 -12.62
N LEU A 12 31.79 31.94 -13.00
CA LEU A 12 32.12 30.52 -12.77
C LEU A 12 32.23 30.18 -11.28
N LYS A 13 32.82 31.07 -10.46
CA LYS A 13 32.88 30.88 -9.00
C LYS A 13 31.50 30.97 -8.36
N LEU A 14 30.65 31.90 -8.82
CA LEU A 14 29.28 32.06 -8.33
C LEU A 14 28.41 30.85 -8.70
N ASP A 15 28.47 30.39 -9.94
CA ASP A 15 27.77 29.19 -10.43
C ASP A 15 28.22 27.93 -9.66
N MET A 16 29.52 27.81 -9.37
CA MET A 16 30.03 26.71 -8.55
C MET A 16 29.51 26.78 -7.10
N LEU A 17 29.50 27.97 -6.49
CA LEU A 17 29.00 28.18 -5.13
C LEU A 17 27.50 27.90 -5.03
N LEU A 18 26.69 28.44 -5.94
CA LEU A 18 25.26 28.18 -6.01
C LEU A 18 24.95 26.71 -6.34
N GLY A 19 25.77 26.08 -7.18
CA GLY A 19 25.73 24.64 -7.42
C GLY A 19 25.97 23.82 -6.16
N MET A 20 26.98 24.17 -5.35
CA MET A 20 27.24 23.53 -4.05
C MET A 20 26.08 23.73 -3.06
N MET A 21 25.51 24.94 -3.01
CA MET A 21 24.33 25.22 -2.19
C MET A 21 23.11 24.41 -2.65
N THR A 22 22.92 24.27 -3.96
CA THR A 22 21.85 23.44 -4.54
C THR A 22 21.99 21.98 -4.13
N ILE A 23 23.22 21.44 -4.16
CA ILE A 23 23.49 20.08 -3.68
C ILE A 23 23.17 19.96 -2.19
N ALA A 24 23.67 20.89 -1.37
CA ALA A 24 23.43 20.88 0.07
C ALA A 24 21.93 20.93 0.39
N ALA A 25 21.18 21.83 -0.25
CA ALA A 25 19.73 21.94 -0.09
C ALA A 25 19.00 20.68 -0.57
N LEU A 26 19.38 20.09 -1.71
CA LEU A 26 18.80 18.84 -2.21
C LEU A 26 18.99 17.70 -1.20
N PHE A 27 20.21 17.49 -0.71
CA PHE A 27 20.49 16.39 0.21
C PHE A 27 19.95 16.63 1.61
N CYS A 28 19.80 17.89 2.03
CA CYS A 28 19.04 18.23 3.24
C CYS A 28 17.56 17.87 3.08
N LEU A 29 16.94 18.17 1.93
CA LEU A 29 15.57 17.76 1.65
C LEU A 29 15.42 16.24 1.60
N ILE A 30 16.32 15.53 0.92
CA ILE A 30 16.31 14.06 0.88
C ILE A 30 16.48 13.48 2.28
N PHE A 31 17.35 14.07 3.11
CA PHE A 31 17.53 13.67 4.50
C PHE A 31 16.21 13.79 5.29
N VAL A 32 15.51 14.93 5.18
CA VAL A 32 14.21 15.15 5.84
C VAL A 32 13.16 14.18 5.31
N LEU A 33 13.10 13.95 4.00
CA LEU A 33 12.16 13.00 3.42
C LEU A 33 12.44 11.57 3.89
N ALA A 34 13.70 11.20 4.09
CA ALA A 34 14.15 9.86 4.46
C ALA A 34 14.07 9.58 5.98
N HIS A 35 14.17 10.62 6.83
CA HIS A 35 13.96 10.53 8.27
C HIS A 35 12.47 10.56 8.57
N ARG A 36 11.78 9.44 8.35
CA ARG A 36 10.38 9.27 8.71
C ARG A 36 10.26 8.35 9.90
N ALA A 37 9.27 8.61 10.75
CA ALA A 37 8.90 7.72 11.83
C ALA A 37 8.60 6.32 11.27
N ILE A 38 8.97 5.28 12.02
CA ILE A 38 8.78 3.89 11.61
C ILE A 38 7.29 3.56 11.65
N TYR A 39 6.72 3.19 10.51
CA TYR A 39 5.30 2.80 10.40
C TYR A 39 5.07 1.44 9.76
N ASP A 40 6.15 0.74 9.38
CA ASP A 40 6.05 -0.58 8.78
C ASP A 40 5.60 -1.65 9.79
N PRO A 41 4.55 -2.44 9.52
CA PRO A 41 4.15 -3.52 10.43
C PRO A 41 5.21 -4.63 10.51
N ASP A 42 5.85 -4.98 9.39
CA ASP A 42 6.72 -6.16 9.27
C ASP A 42 8.11 -6.00 9.88
N ILE A 43 8.54 -4.77 10.17
CA ILE A 43 9.84 -4.52 10.84
C ILE A 43 10.01 -5.32 12.14
N TRP A 44 8.93 -5.54 12.87
CA TRP A 44 8.95 -6.26 14.15
C TRP A 44 9.28 -7.75 13.99
N LEU A 45 8.82 -8.38 12.89
CA LEU A 45 9.22 -9.73 12.51
C LEU A 45 10.73 -9.77 12.19
N HIS A 46 11.23 -8.78 11.45
CA HIS A 46 12.65 -8.69 11.11
C HIS A 46 13.53 -8.52 12.36
N LEU A 47 13.13 -7.64 13.27
CA LEU A 47 13.85 -7.41 14.52
C LEU A 47 13.88 -8.66 15.40
N LYS A 48 12.74 -9.35 15.56
CA LYS A 48 12.69 -10.60 16.34
C LYS A 48 13.51 -11.71 15.70
N THR A 49 13.48 -11.82 14.37
CA THR A 49 14.29 -12.84 13.68
C THR A 49 15.77 -12.53 13.82
N GLY A 50 16.19 -11.27 13.66
CA GLY A 50 17.57 -10.83 13.90
C GLY A 50 18.06 -11.10 15.32
N GLU A 51 17.22 -10.82 16.33
CA GLU A 51 17.46 -11.16 17.73
C GLU A 51 17.75 -12.66 17.90
N LEU A 52 16.88 -13.52 17.34
CA LEU A 52 17.00 -14.97 17.45
C LEU A 52 18.22 -15.51 16.71
N ILE A 53 18.57 -14.96 15.54
CA ILE A 53 19.77 -15.34 14.80
C ILE A 53 21.03 -15.08 15.63
N ILE A 54 21.13 -13.89 16.25
CA ILE A 54 22.28 -13.55 17.10
C ILE A 54 22.33 -14.45 18.34
N LYS A 55 21.19 -14.64 19.00
CA LYS A 55 21.09 -15.44 20.22
C LYS A 55 21.42 -16.92 19.99
N ASN A 56 20.87 -17.50 18.93
CA ASN A 56 20.99 -18.93 18.65
C ASN A 56 22.18 -19.26 17.75
N ARG A 57 22.82 -18.25 17.14
CA ARG A 57 23.89 -18.38 16.13
C ARG A 57 23.49 -19.26 14.94
N ALA A 58 22.20 -19.26 14.60
CA ALA A 58 21.62 -20.07 13.55
C ALA A 58 20.49 -19.32 12.85
N ILE A 59 20.43 -19.46 11.53
CA ILE A 59 19.36 -18.89 10.70
C ILE A 59 18.19 -19.88 10.72
N PRO A 60 16.97 -19.45 11.07
CA PRO A 60 15.80 -20.34 11.07
C PRO A 60 15.56 -20.93 9.68
N SER A 61 15.51 -22.26 9.59
CA SER A 61 15.21 -22.97 8.34
C SER A 61 13.75 -23.42 8.24
N LYS A 62 12.97 -23.17 9.28
CA LYS A 62 11.57 -23.56 9.42
C LYS A 62 10.82 -22.45 10.15
N ASP A 63 9.51 -22.39 9.95
CA ASP A 63 8.67 -21.48 10.72
C ASP A 63 8.64 -21.86 12.20
N ILE A 64 8.87 -20.85 13.04
CA ILE A 64 8.87 -20.94 14.50
C ILE A 64 7.85 -19.99 15.15
N PHE A 65 7.29 -19.05 14.39
CA PHE A 65 6.49 -17.95 14.92
C PHE A 65 4.98 -18.23 14.89
N SER A 66 4.51 -18.94 13.87
CA SER A 66 3.10 -19.30 13.76
C SER A 66 2.85 -20.65 14.43
N PHE A 67 1.63 -20.86 14.90
CA PHE A 67 1.15 -22.18 15.30
C PHE A 67 0.37 -22.88 14.17
N THR A 68 -0.09 -22.13 13.16
CA THR A 68 -0.90 -22.63 12.04
C THR A 68 -0.07 -23.33 10.97
N VAL A 69 1.16 -22.87 10.75
CA VAL A 69 2.10 -23.46 9.79
C VAL A 69 3.45 -23.78 10.42
N ALA A 70 3.43 -24.09 11.71
CA ALA A 70 4.62 -24.41 12.50
C ALA A 70 5.46 -25.52 11.82
N GLY A 71 6.77 -25.30 11.71
CA GLY A 71 7.70 -26.27 11.14
C GLY A 71 7.75 -26.33 9.62
N ARG A 72 6.92 -25.57 8.88
CA ARG A 72 7.05 -25.46 7.42
C ARG A 72 8.43 -24.93 7.04
N PRO A 73 9.07 -25.45 5.99
CA PRO A 73 10.35 -24.92 5.50
C PRO A 73 10.26 -23.42 5.21
N TRP A 74 11.24 -22.67 5.67
CA TRP A 74 11.31 -21.23 5.47
C TRP A 74 12.67 -20.86 4.88
N VAL A 75 12.64 -20.17 3.74
CA VAL A 75 13.84 -19.60 3.09
C VAL A 75 13.95 -18.14 3.48
N ASP A 76 14.67 -17.86 4.57
CA ASP A 76 14.95 -16.49 4.97
C ASP A 76 16.01 -15.85 4.08
N HIS A 77 15.54 -15.22 3.02
CA HIS A 77 16.35 -14.50 2.04
C HIS A 77 16.81 -13.10 2.51
N SER A 78 16.40 -12.66 3.70
CA SER A 78 16.71 -11.32 4.25
C SER A 78 17.42 -11.38 5.60
N TRP A 79 17.99 -12.52 5.97
CA TRP A 79 18.61 -12.74 7.29
C TRP A 79 19.70 -11.70 7.64
N LEU A 80 20.53 -11.27 6.67
CA LEU A 80 21.60 -10.31 6.94
C LEU A 80 21.01 -8.92 7.25
N PHE A 81 19.96 -8.53 6.53
CA PHE A 81 19.22 -7.29 6.82
C PHE A 81 18.63 -7.33 8.22
N GLN A 82 18.05 -8.45 8.64
CA GLN A 82 17.45 -8.60 9.97
C GLN A 82 18.49 -8.49 11.08
N VAL A 83 19.65 -9.14 10.93
CA VAL A 83 20.76 -9.04 11.89
C VAL A 83 21.27 -7.61 12.00
N ILE A 84 21.53 -6.95 10.87
CA ILE A 84 21.98 -5.54 10.86
C ILE A 84 20.93 -4.64 11.50
N SER A 85 19.66 -4.80 11.14
CA SER A 85 18.56 -4.00 11.68
C SER A 85 18.45 -4.18 13.19
N TYR A 86 18.50 -5.42 13.69
CA TYR A 86 18.46 -5.69 15.13
C TYR A 86 19.68 -5.10 15.86
N ILE A 87 20.89 -5.16 15.30
CA ILE A 87 22.08 -4.54 15.91
C ILE A 87 21.90 -3.02 16.07
N PHE A 88 21.40 -2.35 15.02
CA PHE A 88 21.13 -0.91 15.07
C PHE A 88 20.02 -0.58 16.07
N TYR A 89 18.96 -1.38 16.09
CA TYR A 89 17.85 -1.21 17.04
C TYR A 89 18.28 -1.46 18.49
N ALA A 90 19.05 -2.50 18.76
CA ALA A 90 19.53 -2.81 20.11
C ALA A 90 20.46 -1.72 20.67
N LYS A 91 21.22 -1.03 19.79
CA LYS A 91 22.18 0.00 20.20
C LYS A 91 21.59 1.41 20.28
N TRP A 92 20.70 1.76 19.36
CA TRP A 92 20.19 3.13 19.18
C TRP A 92 18.66 3.21 19.06
N ASN A 93 17.94 2.12 19.36
CA ASN A 93 16.49 2.04 19.30
C ASN A 93 15.94 2.44 17.91
N ALA A 94 14.77 3.08 17.85
CA ALA A 94 14.15 3.54 16.60
C ALA A 94 15.05 4.48 15.78
N GLU A 95 15.83 5.35 16.44
CA GLU A 95 16.73 6.30 15.77
C GLU A 95 17.82 5.59 14.96
N GLY A 96 18.32 4.44 15.45
CA GLY A 96 19.28 3.62 14.72
C GLY A 96 18.73 3.10 13.39
N LEU A 97 17.49 2.62 13.39
CA LEU A 97 16.82 2.11 12.20
C LEU A 97 16.50 3.22 11.19
N ILE A 98 16.01 4.36 11.67
CA ILE A 98 15.71 5.53 10.84
C ILE A 98 17.01 6.04 10.19
N SER A 99 18.10 6.10 10.97
CA SER A 99 19.41 6.48 10.46
C SER A 99 19.91 5.51 9.38
N LEU A 100 19.82 4.20 9.63
CA LEU A 100 20.20 3.16 8.66
C LEU A 100 19.44 3.30 7.34
N GLN A 101 18.12 3.49 7.40
CA GLN A 101 17.26 3.80 6.25
C GLN A 101 17.73 5.06 5.54
N ALA A 102 17.92 6.16 6.28
CA ALA A 102 18.22 7.45 5.70
C ALA A 102 19.58 7.43 4.98
N TYR A 103 20.60 6.79 5.55
CA TYR A 103 21.88 6.60 4.88
C TYR A 103 21.76 5.81 3.59
N ALA A 104 20.99 4.72 3.58
CA ALA A 104 20.78 3.93 2.37
C ALA A 104 20.07 4.75 1.27
N ILE A 105 19.03 5.51 1.63
CA ILE A 105 18.28 6.39 0.71
C ILE A 105 19.18 7.51 0.18
N ILE A 106 19.91 8.20 1.05
CA ILE A 106 20.84 9.26 0.65
C ILE A 106 21.88 8.71 -0.31
N LEU A 107 22.42 7.51 -0.08
CA LEU A 107 23.39 6.90 -0.96
C LEU A 107 22.81 6.55 -2.34
N VAL A 108 21.55 6.08 -2.41
CA VAL A 108 20.84 5.86 -3.69
C VAL A 108 20.80 7.16 -4.50
N PHE A 109 20.32 8.25 -3.89
CA PHE A 109 20.16 9.52 -4.59
C PHE A 109 21.48 10.24 -4.83
N PHE A 110 22.50 9.99 -4.00
CA PHE A 110 23.86 10.43 -4.26
C PHE A 110 24.42 9.78 -5.53
N ILE A 111 24.24 8.47 -5.71
CA ILE A 111 24.67 7.79 -6.93
C ILE A 111 23.87 8.29 -8.14
N LEU A 112 22.56 8.47 -8.03
CA LEU A 112 21.73 9.06 -9.09
C LEU A 112 22.24 10.47 -9.46
N PHE A 113 22.51 11.31 -8.46
CA PHE A 113 23.07 12.64 -8.68
C PHE A 113 24.42 12.58 -9.41
N VAL A 114 25.32 11.68 -9.00
CA VAL A 114 26.61 11.48 -9.69
C VAL A 114 26.41 11.03 -11.14
N ILE A 115 25.43 10.16 -11.42
CA ILE A 115 25.07 9.75 -12.78
C ILE A 115 24.56 10.96 -13.58
N GLY A 116 23.66 11.76 -13.01
CA GLY A 116 23.13 12.98 -13.59
C GLY A 116 24.23 13.98 -13.93
N TYR A 117 25.08 14.31 -12.95
CA TYR A 117 26.17 15.28 -13.11
C TYR A 117 27.19 14.83 -14.16
N LYS A 118 27.60 13.56 -14.16
CA LYS A 118 28.48 13.02 -15.21
C LYS A 118 27.86 13.06 -16.60
N SER A 119 26.53 13.01 -16.67
CA SER A 119 25.81 13.00 -17.95
C SER A 119 25.54 14.42 -18.45
N LEU A 120 25.14 15.35 -17.57
CA LEU A 120 24.69 16.70 -17.91
C LEU A 120 25.78 17.77 -17.78
N GLY A 121 26.72 17.61 -16.85
CA GLY A 121 27.75 18.60 -16.54
C GLY A 121 27.26 19.79 -15.71
N SER A 122 26.04 19.75 -15.19
CA SER A 122 25.45 20.86 -14.42
C SER A 122 24.78 20.38 -13.13
N TYR A 123 24.97 21.14 -12.06
CA TYR A 123 24.46 20.81 -10.72
C TYR A 123 22.95 20.97 -10.62
N LEU A 124 22.40 22.08 -11.13
CA LEU A 124 20.98 22.41 -11.06
C LEU A 124 20.09 21.35 -11.75
N GLU A 125 20.35 21.06 -13.02
CA GLU A 125 19.55 20.13 -13.82
C GLU A 125 19.65 18.69 -13.27
N SER A 126 20.84 18.32 -12.77
CA SER A 126 21.03 17.04 -12.10
C SER A 126 20.21 16.97 -10.81
N ALA A 127 20.24 18.02 -9.99
CA ALA A 127 19.48 18.11 -8.75
C ALA A 127 17.97 18.10 -9.00
N ALA A 128 17.49 18.87 -9.97
CA ALA A 128 16.09 18.93 -10.35
C ALA A 128 15.56 17.55 -10.79
N LEU A 129 16.28 16.84 -11.66
CA LEU A 129 15.85 15.51 -12.10
C LEU A 129 15.96 14.45 -11.00
N VAL A 130 16.97 14.54 -10.11
CA VAL A 130 17.04 13.66 -8.92
C VAL A 130 15.84 13.87 -8.04
N LEU A 131 15.36 15.10 -7.91
CA LEU A 131 14.22 15.41 -7.07
C LEU A 131 12.93 14.76 -7.56
N PHE A 132 12.69 14.72 -8.88
CA PHE A 132 11.57 13.96 -9.46
C PHE A 132 11.66 12.46 -9.11
N ALA A 133 12.87 11.89 -9.22
CA ALA A 133 13.11 10.50 -8.84
C ALA A 133 12.90 10.27 -7.33
N ALA A 134 13.31 11.23 -6.49
CA ALA A 134 13.13 11.18 -5.04
C ALA A 134 11.66 11.19 -4.65
N TYR A 135 10.89 12.18 -5.11
CA TYR A 135 9.45 12.24 -4.81
C TYR A 135 8.69 11.04 -5.35
N GLY A 136 9.00 10.57 -6.57
CA GLY A 136 8.39 9.38 -7.16
C GLY A 136 8.71 8.08 -6.41
N THR A 137 9.70 8.09 -5.51
CA THR A 137 10.11 6.93 -4.69
C THR A 137 9.73 7.07 -3.21
N THR A 138 9.18 8.21 -2.77
CA THR A 138 8.88 8.46 -1.34
C THR A 138 7.95 7.43 -0.71
N VAL A 139 7.12 6.74 -1.50
CA VAL A 139 6.27 5.63 -1.06
C VAL A 139 7.06 4.43 -0.51
N ARG A 140 8.37 4.37 -0.80
CA ARG A 140 9.33 3.36 -0.32
C ARG A 140 10.29 3.88 0.74
N PHE A 141 10.10 5.08 1.27
CA PHE A 141 10.96 5.62 2.33
C PHE A 141 10.54 5.06 3.69
N ASN A 142 10.77 3.77 3.89
CA ASN A 142 10.46 3.05 5.11
C ASN A 142 11.43 1.86 5.31
N ILE A 143 11.83 1.58 6.54
CA ILE A 143 12.95 0.67 6.83
C ILE A 143 12.56 -0.76 6.45
N ARG A 144 13.07 -1.22 5.32
CA ARG A 144 12.77 -2.51 4.72
C ARG A 144 13.98 -3.03 3.92
N PRO A 145 14.08 -4.34 3.67
CA PRO A 145 15.20 -4.89 2.91
C PRO A 145 15.26 -4.42 1.44
N ASP A 146 14.13 -4.00 0.86
CA ASP A 146 14.04 -3.55 -0.53
C ASP A 146 14.76 -2.20 -0.79
N ILE A 147 14.91 -1.32 0.21
CA ILE A 147 15.72 -0.10 0.07
C ILE A 147 17.17 -0.43 -0.32
N PHE A 148 17.76 -1.47 0.28
CA PHE A 148 19.11 -1.90 -0.05
C PHE A 148 19.18 -2.51 -1.45
N THR A 149 18.11 -3.15 -1.91
CA THR A 149 17.99 -3.59 -3.30
C THR A 149 18.03 -2.40 -4.27
N LEU A 150 17.33 -1.30 -3.96
CA LEU A 150 17.39 -0.08 -4.78
C LEU A 150 18.82 0.50 -4.83
N LEU A 151 19.53 0.46 -3.71
CA LEU A 151 20.94 0.85 -3.62
C LEU A 151 21.84 -0.04 -4.51
N PHE A 152 21.76 -1.37 -4.35
CA PHE A 152 22.59 -2.27 -5.14
C PHE A 152 22.24 -2.20 -6.62
N PHE A 153 20.96 -2.06 -6.96
CA PHE A 153 20.50 -1.87 -8.32
C PHE A 153 21.13 -0.63 -8.98
N ILE A 154 21.14 0.52 -8.29
CA ILE A 154 21.74 1.73 -8.86
C ILE A 154 23.28 1.67 -8.91
N VAL A 155 23.92 1.00 -7.95
CA VAL A 155 25.36 0.71 -8.00
C VAL A 155 25.68 -0.14 -9.24
N TYR A 156 24.91 -1.20 -9.51
CA TYR A 156 25.07 -2.02 -10.71
C TYR A 156 24.97 -1.19 -11.99
N LEU A 157 23.92 -0.39 -12.12
CA LEU A 157 23.74 0.48 -13.29
C LEU A 157 24.86 1.51 -13.44
N TYR A 158 25.32 2.12 -12.34
CA TYR A 158 26.46 3.06 -12.36
C TYR A 158 27.73 2.41 -12.90
N PHE A 159 28.07 1.21 -12.42
CA PHE A 159 29.26 0.49 -12.84
C PHE A 159 29.14 -0.01 -14.29
N LEU A 160 28.00 -0.57 -14.69
CA LEU A 160 27.75 -1.02 -16.06
C LEU A 160 27.71 0.14 -17.07
N ARG A 161 27.36 1.36 -16.65
CA ARG A 161 27.32 2.52 -17.55
C ARG A 161 28.65 3.25 -17.66
N PHE A 162 29.42 3.37 -16.57
CA PHE A 162 30.63 4.21 -16.53
C PHE A 162 31.95 3.44 -16.34
N HIS A 163 31.90 2.17 -15.97
CA HIS A 163 33.07 1.36 -15.60
C HIS A 163 33.13 -0.01 -16.29
N ILE A 164 32.28 -0.26 -17.28
CA ILE A 164 32.15 -1.55 -17.97
C ILE A 164 33.47 -2.05 -18.59
N GLU A 165 34.29 -1.14 -19.11
CA GLU A 165 35.59 -1.48 -19.69
C GLU A 165 36.74 -1.48 -18.67
N LYS A 166 36.50 -1.03 -17.43
CA LYS A 166 37.52 -0.89 -16.39
C LYS A 166 37.59 -2.15 -15.51
N ARG A 167 38.76 -2.41 -14.91
CA ARG A 167 38.94 -3.52 -13.95
C ARG A 167 38.06 -3.39 -12.71
N LYS A 168 37.66 -2.16 -12.33
CA LYS A 168 36.79 -1.89 -11.17
C LYS A 168 35.41 -2.56 -11.28
N ILE A 169 34.97 -3.03 -12.46
CA ILE A 169 33.70 -3.74 -12.64
C ILE A 169 33.58 -5.00 -11.77
N TRP A 170 34.71 -5.60 -11.37
CA TRP A 170 34.74 -6.77 -10.49
C TRP A 170 34.23 -6.49 -9.06
N LEU A 171 34.15 -5.22 -8.64
CA LEU A 171 33.54 -4.85 -7.35
C LEU A 171 32.07 -5.25 -7.28
N LEU A 172 31.38 -5.44 -8.42
CA LEU A 172 30.01 -5.92 -8.45
C LEU A 172 29.86 -7.32 -7.84
N LEU A 173 30.91 -8.16 -7.86
CA LEU A 173 30.88 -9.47 -7.19
C LEU A 173 30.79 -9.33 -5.66
N VAL A 174 31.52 -8.37 -5.07
CA VAL A 174 31.45 -8.10 -3.62
C VAL A 174 30.06 -7.58 -3.25
N ILE A 175 29.52 -6.67 -4.07
CA ILE A 175 28.15 -6.18 -3.89
C ILE A 175 27.14 -7.32 -4.02
N GLN A 176 27.34 -8.27 -4.93
CA GLN A 176 26.44 -9.43 -5.10
C GLN A 176 26.43 -10.34 -3.87
N ILE A 177 27.58 -10.58 -3.24
CA ILE A 177 27.68 -11.38 -2.00
C ILE A 177 26.83 -10.76 -0.88
N ILE A 178 26.86 -9.43 -0.76
CA ILE A 178 26.03 -8.73 0.23
C ILE A 178 24.56 -8.79 -0.20
N TRP A 179 24.26 -8.52 -1.47
CA TRP A 179 22.88 -8.44 -1.97
C TRP A 179 22.11 -9.76 -1.82
N VAL A 180 22.72 -10.90 -2.16
CA VAL A 180 22.07 -12.22 -2.06
C VAL A 180 21.61 -12.57 -0.64
N ASN A 181 22.23 -11.97 0.38
CA ASN A 181 21.89 -12.19 1.78
C ASN A 181 20.98 -11.10 2.37
N MET A 182 20.72 -10.02 1.63
CA MET A 182 19.94 -8.87 2.09
C MET A 182 18.47 -8.89 1.66
N HIS A 183 18.17 -9.33 0.43
CA HIS A 183 16.81 -9.32 -0.11
C HIS A 183 16.66 -10.19 -1.35
N GLY A 184 15.45 -10.70 -1.62
CA GLY A 184 15.16 -11.67 -2.69
C GLY A 184 15.31 -11.12 -4.12
N TYR A 185 15.49 -9.82 -4.31
CA TYR A 185 15.68 -9.23 -5.65
C TYR A 185 17.14 -9.25 -6.14
N PHE A 186 18.03 -10.00 -5.48
CA PHE A 186 19.43 -10.14 -5.89
C PHE A 186 19.62 -10.66 -7.33
N ILE A 187 18.61 -11.35 -7.89
CA ILE A 187 18.63 -11.85 -9.27
C ILE A 187 18.70 -10.72 -10.31
N LEU A 188 18.33 -9.49 -9.93
CA LEU A 188 18.43 -8.31 -10.78
C LEU A 188 19.90 -7.98 -11.14
N GLY A 189 20.87 -8.34 -10.31
CA GLY A 189 22.29 -8.13 -10.61
C GLY A 189 22.77 -8.87 -11.87
N PRO A 190 22.73 -10.23 -11.88
CA PRO A 190 23.02 -11.02 -13.07
C PRO A 190 22.14 -10.68 -14.28
N LEU A 191 20.85 -10.37 -14.05
CA LEU A 191 19.94 -9.90 -15.09
C LEU A 191 20.45 -8.64 -15.79
N LEU A 192 20.89 -7.62 -15.05
CA LEU A 192 21.45 -6.41 -15.64
C LEU A 192 22.69 -6.73 -16.46
N ILE A 193 23.58 -7.60 -15.98
CA ILE A 193 24.79 -7.99 -16.73
C ILE A 193 24.40 -8.69 -18.05
N ILE A 194 23.46 -9.63 -18.03
CA ILE A 194 23.07 -10.36 -19.25
C ILE A 194 22.35 -9.45 -20.25
N LEU A 195 21.57 -8.45 -19.81
CA LEU A 195 20.98 -7.47 -20.73
C LEU A 195 22.06 -6.66 -21.47
N PHE A 196 23.15 -6.27 -20.79
CA PHE A 196 24.29 -5.60 -21.45
C PHE A 196 25.04 -6.53 -22.40
N ILE A 197 25.23 -7.81 -22.03
CA ILE A 197 25.83 -8.83 -22.92
C ILE A 197 24.95 -9.03 -24.17
N PHE A 198 23.64 -9.13 -23.98
CA PHE A 198 22.69 -9.37 -25.06
C PHE A 198 22.58 -8.16 -25.99
N ALA A 199 22.60 -6.93 -25.45
CA ALA A 199 22.67 -5.71 -26.24
C ALA A 199 23.90 -5.70 -27.16
N GLU A 200 25.08 -6.05 -26.63
CA GLU A 200 26.32 -6.13 -27.40
C GLU A 200 26.29 -7.29 -28.42
N PHE A 201 25.68 -8.42 -28.07
CA PHE A 201 25.49 -9.54 -28.99
C PHE A 201 24.62 -9.15 -30.19
N LEU A 202 23.45 -8.54 -29.95
CA LEU A 202 22.54 -8.09 -31.01
C LEU A 202 23.24 -7.11 -31.94
N ARG A 203 23.96 -6.14 -31.37
CA ARG A 203 24.75 -5.16 -32.11
C ARG A 203 25.79 -5.83 -33.03
N ARG A 204 26.49 -6.87 -32.55
CA ARG A 204 27.53 -7.57 -33.33
C ARG A 204 26.98 -8.49 -34.42
N ARG A 205 25.71 -8.93 -34.32
CA ARG A 205 25.13 -9.97 -35.20
C ARG A 205 24.06 -9.44 -36.16
N VAL A 206 23.29 -8.44 -35.77
CA VAL A 206 22.15 -7.96 -36.55
C VAL A 206 22.55 -6.77 -37.41
N LYS A 207 22.86 -7.04 -38.69
CA LYS A 207 23.30 -6.02 -39.67
C LYS A 207 22.19 -5.07 -40.16
N PHE A 208 20.93 -5.37 -39.86
CA PHE A 208 19.76 -4.59 -40.30
C PHE A 208 19.16 -3.71 -39.20
N LEU A 209 19.82 -3.59 -38.04
CA LEU A 209 19.41 -2.60 -37.05
C LEU A 209 19.51 -1.21 -37.66
N PRO A 210 18.63 -0.25 -37.28
CA PRO A 210 18.71 1.11 -37.80
C PRO A 210 20.14 1.63 -37.71
N TRP A 211 20.72 2.03 -38.84
CA TRP A 211 22.15 2.35 -39.00
C TRP A 211 22.71 3.37 -37.98
N ALA A 212 21.82 4.14 -37.36
CA ALA A 212 22.14 5.13 -36.35
C ALA A 212 22.29 4.57 -34.92
N TRP A 213 21.87 3.32 -34.65
CA TRP A 213 22.07 2.61 -33.37
C TRP A 213 23.46 1.93 -33.27
N GLU A 214 24.25 1.96 -34.35
CA GLU A 214 25.54 1.25 -34.47
C GLU A 214 26.79 2.08 -34.12
N ARG A 215 26.76 3.43 -34.00
CA ARG A 215 28.00 4.22 -34.09
C ARG A 215 28.77 4.54 -32.80
N GLU A 216 28.17 4.54 -31.60
CA GLU A 216 28.81 5.20 -30.43
C GLU A 216 29.30 4.31 -29.27
N PHE A 217 29.20 2.97 -29.33
CA PHE A 217 29.56 2.13 -28.17
C PHE A 217 29.90 0.69 -28.55
N ILE A 218 31.08 0.45 -29.14
CA ILE A 218 31.58 -0.93 -29.34
C ILE A 218 32.38 -1.30 -28.10
N LEU A 219 31.90 -2.28 -27.33
CA LEU A 219 32.72 -2.84 -26.27
C LEU A 219 33.90 -3.57 -26.90
N ASN A 220 35.11 -3.28 -26.43
CA ASN A 220 36.28 -4.05 -26.85
C ASN A 220 36.13 -5.54 -26.48
N ASP A 221 36.76 -6.43 -27.24
CA ASP A 221 36.63 -7.89 -27.05
C ASP A 221 37.10 -8.38 -25.68
N GLY A 222 38.03 -7.64 -25.06
CA GLY A 222 38.46 -7.88 -23.69
C GLY A 222 37.33 -7.63 -22.69
N ALA A 223 36.63 -6.50 -22.81
CA ALA A 223 35.51 -6.10 -21.97
C ALA A 223 34.31 -7.01 -22.17
N TYR A 224 33.99 -7.38 -23.42
CA TYR A 224 32.90 -8.32 -23.69
C TYR A 224 33.15 -9.71 -23.08
N ARG A 225 34.37 -10.26 -23.20
CA ARG A 225 34.76 -11.50 -22.51
C ARG A 225 34.76 -11.36 -20.98
N ARG A 226 35.13 -10.17 -20.47
CA ARG A 226 35.10 -9.89 -19.04
C ARG A 226 33.67 -9.88 -18.50
N LEU A 227 32.72 -9.28 -19.20
CA LEU A 227 31.31 -9.28 -18.83
C LEU A 227 30.72 -10.69 -18.78
N LYS A 228 31.04 -11.54 -19.76
CA LYS A 228 30.61 -12.96 -19.73
C LYS A 228 31.13 -13.70 -18.50
N ARG A 229 32.40 -13.49 -18.15
CA ARG A 229 32.99 -14.05 -16.93
C ARG A 229 32.35 -13.47 -15.67
N LEU A 230 32.12 -12.16 -15.64
CA LEU A 230 31.42 -11.48 -14.55
C LEU A 230 30.02 -12.06 -14.34
N PHE A 231 29.26 -12.29 -15.41
CA PHE A 231 27.95 -12.94 -15.35
C PHE A 231 28.04 -14.35 -14.74
N LEU A 232 28.98 -15.17 -15.21
CA LEU A 232 29.20 -16.52 -14.66
C LEU A 232 29.50 -16.47 -13.16
N PHE A 233 30.44 -15.61 -12.73
CA PHE A 233 30.77 -15.48 -11.32
C PHE A 233 29.61 -14.90 -10.49
N ALA A 234 28.87 -13.93 -11.02
CA ALA A 234 27.70 -13.38 -10.33
C ALA A 234 26.59 -14.44 -10.15
N MET A 235 26.41 -15.33 -11.14
CA MET A 235 25.50 -16.48 -11.03
C MET A 235 25.97 -17.47 -9.96
N LEU A 236 27.27 -17.77 -9.89
CA LEU A 236 27.83 -18.66 -8.87
C LEU A 236 27.74 -18.07 -7.46
N ILE A 237 27.94 -16.76 -7.32
CA ILE A 237 27.84 -16.06 -6.03
C ILE A 237 26.43 -16.14 -5.44
N ASN A 238 25.39 -16.31 -6.26
CA ASN A 238 24.03 -16.49 -5.73
C ASN A 238 23.89 -17.75 -4.87
N LEU A 239 24.83 -18.70 -4.94
CA LEU A 239 24.88 -19.87 -4.05
C LEU A 239 25.41 -19.54 -2.64
N ILE A 240 25.99 -18.35 -2.43
CA ILE A 240 26.51 -17.89 -1.14
C ILE A 240 25.34 -17.34 -0.31
N ASN A 241 24.42 -18.23 0.03
CA ASN A 241 23.29 -17.99 0.91
C ASN A 241 23.03 -19.24 1.79
N PRO A 242 22.29 -19.13 2.90
CA PRO A 242 22.13 -20.22 3.87
C PRO A 242 21.48 -21.50 3.31
N ARG A 243 20.75 -21.39 2.20
CA ARG A 243 20.02 -22.50 1.56
C ARG A 243 20.59 -22.89 0.19
N PHE A 244 21.78 -22.38 -0.16
CA PHE A 244 22.49 -22.65 -1.43
C PHE A 244 21.57 -22.57 -2.66
N ILE A 245 21.21 -23.72 -3.26
CA ILE A 245 20.40 -23.80 -4.49
C ILE A 245 18.98 -23.33 -4.24
N GLU A 246 18.34 -23.72 -3.14
CA GLU A 246 16.95 -23.32 -2.87
C GLU A 246 16.84 -21.80 -2.67
N GLY A 247 17.80 -21.19 -1.98
CA GLY A 247 17.85 -19.74 -1.82
C GLY A 247 18.11 -19.00 -3.14
N MET A 248 18.94 -19.57 -4.01
CA MET A 248 19.16 -19.02 -5.36
C MET A 248 17.89 -19.08 -6.22
N LEU A 249 17.11 -20.15 -6.11
CA LEU A 249 15.88 -20.37 -6.89
C LEU A 249 14.65 -19.70 -6.28
N TYR A 250 14.70 -19.29 -5.01
CA TYR A 250 13.58 -18.65 -4.31
C TYR A 250 12.91 -17.52 -5.10
N PRO A 251 13.63 -16.55 -5.69
CA PRO A 251 12.99 -15.48 -6.44
C PRO A 251 12.21 -16.00 -7.65
N LEU A 252 12.72 -17.04 -8.32
CA LEU A 252 12.05 -17.65 -9.48
C LEU A 252 10.76 -18.35 -9.07
N GLY A 253 10.73 -18.98 -7.89
CA GLY A 253 9.49 -19.57 -7.34
C GLY A 253 8.43 -18.50 -7.12
N VAL A 254 8.78 -17.41 -6.42
CA VAL A 254 7.87 -16.29 -6.16
C VAL A 254 7.39 -15.64 -7.47
N PHE A 255 8.29 -15.38 -8.43
CA PHE A 255 7.91 -14.84 -9.74
C PHE A 255 7.02 -15.81 -10.53
N GLY A 256 7.31 -17.11 -10.48
CA GLY A 256 6.52 -18.14 -11.14
C GLY A 256 5.08 -18.19 -10.62
N GLU A 257 4.90 -18.12 -9.30
CA GLU A 257 3.58 -18.06 -8.68
C GLU A 257 2.80 -16.80 -9.09
N VAL A 258 3.47 -15.63 -9.12
CA VAL A 258 2.88 -14.38 -9.60
C VAL A 258 2.41 -14.50 -11.06
N ILE A 259 3.24 -15.04 -11.94
CA ILE A 259 2.93 -15.20 -13.38
C ILE A 259 1.83 -16.23 -13.61
N SER A 260 1.83 -17.33 -12.86
CA SER A 260 0.80 -18.37 -12.95
C SER A 260 -0.58 -17.90 -12.50
N GLY A 261 -0.66 -16.77 -11.80
CA GLY A 261 -1.90 -16.23 -11.26
C GLY A 261 -2.43 -16.98 -10.03
N SER A 262 -1.68 -17.94 -9.47
CA SER A 262 -2.01 -18.60 -8.21
C SER A 262 -2.18 -17.58 -7.07
N ASN A 263 -1.39 -16.51 -7.10
CA ASN A 263 -1.35 -15.49 -6.05
C ASN A 263 -2.30 -14.30 -6.26
N LYS A 264 -3.22 -14.34 -7.23
CA LYS A 264 -4.15 -13.22 -7.53
C LYS A 264 -4.91 -12.69 -6.31
N ILE A 265 -5.18 -13.53 -5.32
CA ILE A 265 -5.84 -13.11 -4.09
C ILE A 265 -4.99 -12.12 -3.29
N PHE A 266 -3.67 -12.35 -3.18
CA PHE A 266 -2.76 -11.41 -2.52
C PHE A 266 -2.71 -10.07 -3.24
N PHE A 267 -2.71 -10.07 -4.58
CA PHE A 267 -2.77 -8.84 -5.39
C PHE A 267 -4.03 -8.01 -5.14
N LYS A 268 -5.15 -8.65 -4.76
CA LYS A 268 -6.40 -7.95 -4.47
C LYS A 268 -6.38 -7.26 -3.11
N HIS A 269 -5.72 -7.86 -2.12
CA HIS A 269 -5.83 -7.46 -0.71
C HIS A 269 -4.57 -6.77 -0.15
N ILE A 270 -3.42 -6.87 -0.83
CA ILE A 270 -2.15 -6.28 -0.39
C ILE A 270 -1.87 -5.02 -1.23
N GLN A 271 -1.80 -3.87 -0.57
CA GLN A 271 -1.64 -2.57 -1.23
C GLN A 271 -0.39 -2.48 -2.11
N GLU A 272 0.74 -3.06 -1.67
CA GLU A 272 1.99 -2.99 -2.42
C GLU A 272 2.01 -3.81 -3.71
N LEU A 273 1.08 -4.76 -3.87
CA LEU A 273 0.93 -5.58 -5.06
C LEU A 273 -0.08 -4.98 -6.06
N GLN A 274 -0.74 -3.86 -5.73
CA GLN A 274 -1.68 -3.20 -6.61
C GLN A 274 -1.01 -2.63 -7.88
N PRO A 275 -1.80 -2.40 -8.95
CA PRO A 275 -1.29 -1.79 -10.18
C PRO A 275 -0.67 -0.40 -9.95
N THR A 276 0.49 -0.12 -10.52
CA THR A 276 1.22 1.15 -10.36
C THR A 276 0.37 2.37 -10.68
N PHE A 277 -0.40 2.32 -11.76
CA PHE A 277 -1.25 3.43 -12.20
C PHE A 277 -2.52 3.63 -11.36
N SER A 278 -2.85 2.71 -10.44
CA SER A 278 -3.89 2.98 -9.44
C SER A 278 -3.37 3.89 -8.33
N MET A 279 -2.06 3.83 -8.03
CA MET A 279 -1.40 4.71 -7.06
C MET A 279 -0.95 6.03 -7.70
N PHE A 280 -0.34 5.96 -8.88
CA PHE A 280 0.09 7.13 -9.65
C PHE A 280 -0.94 7.45 -10.73
N ASN A 281 -2.12 7.90 -10.29
CA ASN A 281 -3.27 8.11 -11.16
C ASN A 281 -3.32 9.52 -11.79
N SER A 282 -2.39 10.41 -11.43
CA SER A 282 -2.31 11.77 -11.94
C SER A 282 -1.11 11.94 -12.88
N LEU A 283 -1.30 12.65 -13.99
CA LEU A 283 -0.18 13.04 -14.86
C LEU A 283 0.86 13.91 -14.14
N TRP A 284 0.45 14.58 -13.07
CA TRP A 284 1.30 15.43 -12.24
C TRP A 284 2.10 14.64 -11.19
N ASP A 285 1.90 13.32 -11.10
CA ASP A 285 2.71 12.50 -10.22
C ASP A 285 4.16 12.47 -10.73
N PRO A 286 5.17 12.71 -9.87
CA PRO A 286 6.58 12.76 -10.28
C PRO A 286 7.06 11.51 -11.02
N TYR A 287 6.48 10.35 -10.70
CA TYR A 287 6.69 9.10 -11.42
C TYR A 287 6.27 9.21 -12.89
N ASN A 288 5.02 9.59 -13.14
CA ASN A 288 4.46 9.73 -14.49
C ASN A 288 5.17 10.85 -15.28
N MET A 289 5.53 11.95 -14.63
CA MET A 289 6.28 13.04 -15.25
C MET A 289 7.67 12.60 -15.73
N MET A 290 8.41 11.82 -14.92
CA MET A 290 9.72 11.29 -15.33
C MET A 290 9.60 10.29 -16.48
N LEU A 291 8.58 9.42 -16.47
CA LEU A 291 8.33 8.50 -17.59
C LEU A 291 7.98 9.25 -18.87
N LEU A 292 7.10 10.25 -18.79
CA LEU A 292 6.74 11.08 -19.94
C LEU A 292 7.97 11.81 -20.50
N LEU A 293 8.78 12.41 -19.63
CA LEU A 293 10.01 13.07 -20.02
C LEU A 293 10.98 12.09 -20.70
N CYS A 294 11.13 10.88 -20.17
CA CYS A 294 11.95 9.84 -20.76
C CYS A 294 11.46 9.47 -22.17
N VAL A 295 10.16 9.25 -22.35
CA VAL A 295 9.57 8.95 -23.67
C VAL A 295 9.81 10.09 -24.64
N LEU A 296 9.55 11.34 -24.25
CA LEU A 296 9.78 12.52 -25.11
C LEU A 296 11.24 12.65 -25.53
N VAL A 297 12.17 12.50 -24.58
CA VAL A 297 13.61 12.57 -24.87
C VAL A 297 14.04 11.42 -25.79
N MET A 298 13.49 10.21 -25.60
CA MET A 298 13.76 9.08 -26.49
C MET A 298 13.20 9.31 -27.91
N LEU A 299 12.00 9.86 -28.05
CA LEU A 299 11.40 10.19 -29.34
C LEU A 299 12.22 11.25 -30.10
N ILE A 300 12.65 12.32 -29.41
CA ILE A 300 13.54 13.34 -29.98
C ILE A 300 14.87 12.72 -30.45
N ASN A 301 15.34 11.70 -29.74
CA ASN A 301 16.60 11.02 -30.02
C ASN A 301 16.42 9.64 -30.66
N ILE A 302 15.30 9.36 -31.35
CA ILE A 302 14.94 8.01 -31.82
C ILE A 302 16.02 7.36 -32.69
N LYS A 303 16.75 8.17 -33.46
CA LYS A 303 17.86 7.72 -34.31
C LYS A 303 19.12 7.37 -33.51
N LYS A 304 19.29 7.87 -32.28
CA LYS A 304 20.50 7.69 -31.47
C LYS A 304 20.30 6.71 -30.31
N LEU A 305 19.15 6.06 -30.25
CA LEU A 305 18.84 5.16 -29.13
C LEU A 305 19.83 4.01 -29.06
N LYS A 306 20.28 3.71 -27.85
CA LYS A 306 21.12 2.55 -27.56
C LYS A 306 20.22 1.33 -27.35
N ILE A 307 20.60 0.20 -27.93
CA ILE A 307 19.90 -1.09 -27.77
C ILE A 307 19.69 -1.42 -26.29
N ILE A 308 20.70 -1.17 -25.45
CA ILE A 308 20.59 -1.41 -24.01
C ILE A 308 19.51 -0.56 -23.33
N ASP A 309 19.34 0.71 -23.71
CA ASP A 309 18.32 1.57 -23.11
C ASP A 309 16.90 1.06 -23.49
N ILE A 310 16.73 0.58 -24.72
CA ILE A 310 15.48 -0.05 -25.19
C ILE A 310 15.20 -1.34 -24.43
N LEU A 311 16.20 -2.23 -24.30
CA LEU A 311 16.06 -3.49 -23.56
C LEU A 311 15.73 -3.27 -22.08
N LEU A 312 16.33 -2.26 -21.45
CA LEU A 312 16.01 -1.90 -20.07
C LEU A 312 14.55 -1.46 -19.92
N ILE A 313 14.03 -0.63 -20.83
CA ILE A 313 12.61 -0.24 -20.82
C ILE A 313 11.70 -1.45 -21.08
N ILE A 314 11.99 -2.27 -22.10
CA ILE A 314 11.17 -3.45 -22.44
C ILE A 314 11.10 -4.41 -21.26
N PHE A 315 12.21 -4.65 -20.56
CA PHE A 315 12.23 -5.59 -19.44
C PHE A 315 11.58 -5.01 -18.18
N PHE A 316 11.91 -3.76 -17.82
CA PHE A 316 11.47 -3.19 -16.55
C PHE A 316 10.08 -2.56 -16.61
N PHE A 317 9.52 -2.28 -17.78
CA PHE A 317 8.16 -1.76 -17.88
C PHE A 317 7.11 -2.74 -17.35
N PRO A 318 7.03 -4.01 -17.80
CA PRO A 318 6.12 -4.99 -17.21
C PRO A 318 6.40 -5.24 -15.73
N PHE A 319 7.68 -5.30 -15.35
CA PHE A 319 8.09 -5.49 -13.96
C PHE A 319 7.57 -4.37 -13.05
N SER A 320 7.55 -3.13 -13.54
CA SER A 320 7.09 -1.94 -12.83
C SER A 320 5.58 -1.78 -12.73
N LEU A 321 4.78 -2.70 -13.29
CA LEU A 321 3.31 -2.60 -13.24
C LEU A 321 2.73 -2.82 -11.84
N THR A 322 3.53 -3.29 -10.89
CA THR A 322 3.17 -3.29 -9.46
C THR A 322 3.79 -2.10 -8.75
N VAL A 323 3.04 -1.46 -7.85
CA VAL A 323 3.54 -0.36 -7.00
C VAL A 323 4.84 -0.79 -6.29
N ARG A 324 4.91 -2.07 -5.88
CA ARG A 324 6.11 -2.91 -5.76
C ARG A 324 7.41 -2.31 -6.30
N ASN A 325 7.39 -2.27 -7.62
CA ASN A 325 8.55 -2.29 -8.49
C ASN A 325 8.65 -1.02 -9.34
N ALA A 326 7.73 -0.07 -9.17
CA ALA A 326 7.75 1.22 -9.86
C ALA A 326 9.10 1.96 -9.78
N PRO A 327 9.83 1.99 -8.64
CA PRO A 327 11.09 2.71 -8.55
C PRO A 327 12.19 2.21 -9.51
N PHE A 328 12.17 0.92 -9.89
CA PHE A 328 13.19 0.37 -10.81
C PHE A 328 13.08 1.00 -12.20
N LEU A 329 11.86 1.09 -12.75
CA LEU A 329 11.64 1.77 -14.02
C LEU A 329 11.89 3.27 -13.90
N LEU A 330 11.49 3.89 -12.78
CA LEU A 330 11.75 5.31 -12.53
C LEU A 330 13.24 5.65 -12.61
N PHE A 331 14.10 4.82 -12.00
CA PHE A 331 15.55 5.02 -12.04
C PHE A 331 16.13 4.76 -13.44
N ILE A 332 15.64 3.75 -14.16
CA ILE A 332 16.02 3.53 -15.56
C ILE A 332 15.63 4.74 -16.42
N ALA A 333 14.40 5.23 -16.29
CA ALA A 333 13.89 6.39 -17.00
C ALA A 333 14.73 7.64 -16.71
N TYR A 334 15.10 7.86 -15.45
CA TYR A 334 16.02 8.92 -15.05
C TYR A 334 17.37 8.80 -15.78
N ILE A 335 18.02 7.62 -15.73
CA ILE A 335 19.35 7.39 -16.32
C ILE A 335 19.35 7.58 -17.84
N ILE A 336 18.28 7.14 -18.50
CA ILE A 336 18.05 7.33 -19.94
C ILE A 336 17.90 8.83 -20.23
N THR A 337 17.02 9.50 -19.51
CA THR A 337 16.72 10.93 -19.65
C THR A 337 17.99 11.79 -19.52
N VAL A 338 18.74 11.67 -18.42
CA VAL A 338 19.97 12.46 -18.22
C VAL A 338 21.03 12.14 -19.28
N GLY A 339 21.09 10.89 -19.76
CA GLY A 339 22.03 10.46 -20.78
C GLY A 339 21.82 11.18 -22.11
N TYR A 340 20.59 11.21 -22.62
CA TYR A 340 20.26 11.82 -23.91
C TYR A 340 20.18 13.35 -23.85
N ILE A 341 19.65 13.93 -22.76
CA ILE A 341 19.71 15.38 -22.54
C ILE A 341 21.19 15.82 -22.52
N GLY A 342 22.04 15.10 -21.80
CA GLY A 342 23.47 15.40 -21.73
C GLY A 342 24.19 15.35 -23.08
N GLN A 343 23.83 14.40 -23.95
CA GLN A 343 24.35 14.36 -25.33
C GLN A 343 23.90 15.57 -26.15
N ALA A 344 22.63 15.98 -26.03
CA ALA A 344 22.11 17.16 -26.71
C ALA A 344 22.82 18.43 -26.23
N VAL A 345 22.97 18.60 -24.92
CA VAL A 345 23.66 19.74 -24.30
C VAL A 345 25.11 19.83 -24.76
N ARG A 346 25.87 18.71 -24.73
CA ARG A 346 27.27 18.71 -25.20
C ARG A 346 27.39 19.15 -26.67
N LYS A 347 26.51 18.67 -27.54
CA LYS A 347 26.50 19.05 -28.97
C LYS A 347 26.17 20.53 -29.19
N ILE A 348 25.23 21.08 -28.40
CA ILE A 348 24.89 22.51 -28.47
C ILE A 348 26.08 23.33 -27.97
N SER A 349 26.68 22.93 -26.84
CA SER A 349 27.82 23.64 -26.25
C SER A 349 29.07 23.65 -27.14
N SER A 350 29.33 22.59 -27.91
CA SER A 350 30.44 22.55 -28.86
C SER A 350 30.22 23.41 -30.10
N ASN A 351 28.96 23.72 -30.42
CA ASN A 351 28.58 24.50 -31.61
C ASN A 351 28.39 26.00 -31.31
N ILE A 352 28.17 26.36 -30.04
CA ILE A 352 27.98 27.74 -29.60
C ILE A 352 29.27 28.22 -28.92
N GLU A 353 30.24 28.65 -29.71
CA GLU A 353 31.19 29.65 -29.21
C GLU A 353 30.38 30.94 -28.99
N PHE A 354 30.14 31.33 -27.74
CA PHE A 354 29.49 32.61 -27.42
C PHE A 354 30.36 33.77 -27.91
N ARG A 355 30.15 34.20 -29.16
CA ARG A 355 30.92 35.26 -29.83
C ARG A 355 30.63 36.69 -29.35
N LEU A 356 29.74 36.88 -28.36
CA LEU A 356 29.38 38.21 -27.84
C LEU A 356 29.33 38.24 -26.28
N PRO A 357 30.11 39.11 -25.61
CA PRO A 357 30.18 39.20 -24.14
C PRO A 357 28.85 39.50 -23.44
N SER A 358 27.96 40.28 -24.06
CA SER A 358 26.69 40.72 -23.46
C SER A 358 25.68 39.59 -23.26
N LYS A 359 25.61 38.64 -24.21
CA LYS A 359 24.73 37.45 -24.11
C LYS A 359 25.27 36.40 -23.12
N HIS A 360 26.58 36.40 -22.89
CA HIS A 360 27.22 35.49 -21.93
C HIS A 360 26.83 35.85 -20.49
N ASN A 361 26.90 37.13 -20.11
CA ASN A 361 26.52 37.59 -18.78
C ASN A 361 25.03 37.40 -18.50
N LEU A 362 24.16 37.64 -19.51
CA LEU A 362 22.72 37.45 -19.36
C LEU A 362 22.35 35.98 -19.11
N PHE A 363 23.07 35.03 -19.74
CA PHE A 363 22.88 33.60 -19.51
C PHE A 363 23.28 33.16 -18.09
N TYR A 364 24.44 33.59 -17.59
CA TYR A 364 24.84 33.26 -16.21
C TYR A 364 23.94 33.95 -15.19
N LEU A 365 23.52 35.19 -15.44
CA LEU A 365 22.58 35.90 -14.57
C LEU A 365 21.24 35.17 -14.48
N SER A 366 20.67 34.75 -15.62
CA SER A 366 19.41 34.00 -15.62
C SER A 366 19.56 32.65 -14.94
N LYS A 367 20.65 31.91 -15.23
CA LYS A 367 20.95 30.63 -14.57
C LYS A 367 21.08 30.78 -13.05
N CYS A 368 21.91 31.72 -12.58
CA CYS A 368 22.08 32.00 -11.15
C CYS A 368 20.74 32.41 -10.51
N GLY A 369 19.93 33.21 -11.20
CA GLY A 369 18.58 33.59 -10.74
C GLY A 369 17.67 32.37 -10.56
N PHE A 370 17.64 31.45 -11.54
CA PHE A 370 16.90 30.19 -11.42
C PHE A 370 17.43 29.31 -10.29
N GLU A 371 18.75 29.21 -10.10
CA GLU A 371 19.35 28.45 -9.00
C GLU A 371 18.93 29.01 -7.64
N ILE A 372 18.95 30.33 -7.46
CA ILE A 372 18.50 30.96 -6.20
C ILE A 372 17.02 30.68 -5.94
N ILE A 373 16.15 30.82 -6.95
CA ILE A 373 14.71 30.50 -6.82
C ILE A 373 14.53 29.02 -6.45
N PHE A 374 15.27 28.12 -7.09
CA PHE A 374 15.20 26.70 -6.82
C PHE A 374 15.69 26.35 -5.40
N ILE A 375 16.79 26.94 -4.95
CA ILE A 375 17.29 26.80 -3.57
C ILE A 375 16.25 27.29 -2.56
N PHE A 376 15.66 28.47 -2.79
CA PHE A 376 14.63 29.01 -1.91
C PHE A 376 13.40 28.09 -1.84
N TRP A 377 12.98 27.55 -2.99
CA TRP A 377 11.90 26.57 -3.05
C TRP A 377 12.26 25.26 -2.31
N LEU A 378 13.50 24.77 -2.41
CA LEU A 378 13.98 23.62 -1.63
C LEU A 378 13.94 23.90 -0.13
N ILE A 379 14.34 25.10 0.31
CA ILE A 379 14.29 25.51 1.73
C ILE A 379 12.84 25.49 2.24
N ILE A 380 11.88 26.02 1.46
CA ILE A 380 10.45 25.94 1.83
C ILE A 380 10.01 24.47 1.97
N LYS A 381 10.48 23.58 1.08
CA LYS A 381 10.14 22.15 1.17
C LYS A 381 10.77 21.45 2.37
N ILE A 382 11.99 21.83 2.74
CA ILE A 382 12.66 21.36 3.96
C ILE A 382 11.85 21.80 5.18
N ASP A 383 11.50 23.07 5.27
CA ASP A 383 10.69 23.62 6.36
C ASP A 383 9.34 22.89 6.47
N GLN A 384 8.62 22.73 5.35
CA GLN A 384 7.38 21.95 5.30
C GLN A 384 7.58 20.50 5.78
N GLY A 385 8.69 19.86 5.42
CA GLY A 385 9.04 18.50 5.84
C GLY A 385 9.37 18.40 7.34
N LEU A 386 10.10 19.38 7.88
CA LEU A 386 10.43 19.50 9.30
C LEU A 386 9.21 19.79 10.18
N LEU A 387 8.22 20.46 9.61
CA LEU A 387 6.97 20.80 10.26
C LEU A 387 5.90 19.70 10.17
N ILE A 388 6.20 18.54 9.55
CA ILE A 388 5.27 17.41 9.56
C ILE A 388 5.15 16.90 10.99
N ARG A 389 3.99 17.18 11.58
CA ARG A 389 3.62 16.82 12.94
C ARG A 389 2.30 16.08 12.94
N TYR A 390 2.07 15.29 13.97
CA TYR A 390 0.76 14.70 14.23
C TYR A 390 0.42 14.85 15.70
N TYR A 391 -0.87 14.98 15.99
CA TYR A 391 -1.36 14.96 17.35
C TYR A 391 -1.48 13.52 17.84
N ASP A 392 -0.80 13.21 18.94
CA ASP A 392 -0.93 11.95 19.65
C ASP A 392 -2.00 12.10 20.73
N PHE A 393 -3.12 11.39 20.56
CA PHE A 393 -4.26 11.47 21.46
C PHE A 393 -4.03 10.73 22.78
N GLU A 394 -3.10 9.77 22.83
CA GLU A 394 -2.77 9.06 24.07
C GLU A 394 -1.93 9.96 24.98
N SER A 395 -0.84 10.52 24.45
CA SER A 395 0.02 11.42 25.22
C SER A 395 -0.50 12.86 25.30
N ARG A 396 -1.50 13.22 24.49
CA ARG A 396 -2.05 14.59 24.34
C ARG A 396 -1.00 15.61 23.92
N GLU A 397 -0.07 15.19 23.07
CA GLU A 397 1.06 15.99 22.61
C GLU A 397 1.16 15.99 21.09
N ILE A 398 1.74 17.07 20.55
CA ILE A 398 2.07 17.14 19.13
C ILE A 398 3.46 16.53 18.93
N LYS A 399 3.51 15.39 18.25
CA LYS A 399 4.76 14.67 17.96
C LYS A 399 5.24 14.96 16.55
N SER A 400 6.56 14.95 16.39
CA SER A 400 7.21 15.01 15.08
C SER A 400 6.95 13.71 14.31
N ALA A 401 6.73 13.78 13.00
CA ALA A 401 6.62 12.60 12.15
C ALA A 401 7.98 12.11 11.63
N LEU A 402 9.09 12.70 12.07
CA LEU A 402 10.44 12.42 11.55
C LEU A 402 11.24 11.42 12.37
N LEU A 403 11.00 11.39 13.68
CA LEU A 403 11.76 10.61 14.64
C LEU A 403 10.80 9.70 15.40
N ASP A 404 11.32 8.55 15.87
CA ASP A 404 10.60 7.54 16.66
C ASP A 404 9.66 6.60 15.85
N ILE A 405 8.97 5.72 16.57
CA ILE A 405 7.98 4.77 16.06
C ILE A 405 6.61 5.45 16.00
N ALA A 406 5.92 5.32 14.87
CA ALA A 406 4.56 5.79 14.72
C ALA A 406 3.56 4.84 15.40
N TYR A 407 3.54 4.81 16.74
CA TYR A 407 2.72 3.90 17.56
C TYR A 407 1.23 3.87 17.19
N LYS A 408 0.68 4.98 16.68
CA LYS A 408 -0.68 5.08 16.11
C LYS A 408 -1.02 4.09 14.98
N ASN A 409 -0.01 3.42 14.43
CA ASN A 409 -0.13 2.40 13.38
C ASN A 409 0.01 0.96 13.91
N TYR A 410 0.18 0.79 15.22
CA TYR A 410 0.34 -0.50 15.87
C TYR A 410 -0.69 -0.67 17.00
N PRO A 411 -1.17 -1.90 17.24
CA PRO A 411 -2.10 -2.19 18.33
C PRO A 411 -1.32 -2.30 19.66
N THR A 412 -0.72 -1.20 20.13
CA THR A 412 0.23 -1.21 21.26
C THR A 412 -0.45 -1.56 22.58
N ALA A 413 -1.45 -0.77 22.99
CA ALA A 413 -2.22 -0.99 24.22
C ALA A 413 -2.91 -2.37 24.30
N PRO A 414 -3.60 -2.88 23.26
CA PRO A 414 -4.20 -4.21 23.30
C PRO A 414 -3.16 -5.33 23.36
N VAL A 415 -1.99 -5.17 22.74
CA VAL A 415 -0.90 -6.14 22.87
C VAL A 415 -0.29 -6.10 24.26
N ASP A 416 -0.11 -4.92 24.86
CA ASP A 416 0.33 -4.79 26.26
C ASP A 416 -0.67 -5.44 27.21
N PHE A 417 -1.98 -5.32 26.94
CA PHE A 417 -3.03 -6.02 27.68
C PHE A 417 -2.89 -7.55 27.58
N ILE A 418 -2.72 -8.09 26.36
CA ILE A 418 -2.50 -9.53 26.13
C ILE A 418 -1.28 -10.04 26.89
N LEU A 419 -0.16 -9.33 26.81
CA LEU A 419 1.11 -9.76 27.40
C LEU A 419 1.11 -9.66 28.93
N SER A 420 0.52 -8.61 29.49
CA SER A 420 0.44 -8.42 30.95
C SER A 420 -0.46 -9.44 31.63
N HIS A 421 -1.52 -9.89 30.95
CA HIS A 421 -2.47 -10.88 31.47
C HIS A 421 -2.17 -12.32 31.02
N HIS A 422 -1.09 -12.54 30.26
CA HIS A 422 -0.68 -13.86 29.78
C HIS A 422 -1.78 -14.58 28.99
N LEU A 423 -2.48 -13.84 28.12
CA LEU A 423 -3.62 -14.36 27.35
C LEU A 423 -3.18 -15.33 26.26
N GLY A 424 -3.12 -16.63 26.60
CA GLY A 424 -3.00 -17.76 25.66
C GLY A 424 -1.71 -17.81 24.82
N PRO A 425 -1.17 -19.00 24.51
CA PRO A 425 -0.01 -19.09 23.63
C PRO A 425 -0.35 -18.86 22.15
N ASN A 426 -1.61 -19.08 21.75
CA ASN A 426 -2.07 -18.99 20.36
C ASN A 426 -3.16 -17.92 20.26
N ILE A 427 -2.99 -16.95 19.37
CA ILE A 427 -3.93 -15.85 19.18
C ILE A 427 -4.41 -15.82 17.74
N LEU A 428 -5.73 -15.74 17.54
CA LEU A 428 -6.31 -15.40 16.26
C LEU A 428 -6.10 -13.90 16.00
N ASN A 429 -5.11 -13.56 15.19
CA ASN A 429 -4.78 -12.18 14.86
C ASN A 429 -5.09 -11.83 13.38
N ASP A 430 -5.25 -10.55 13.07
CA ASP A 430 -5.26 -10.07 11.68
C ASP A 430 -3.85 -10.09 11.05
N PHE A 431 -3.82 -10.08 9.71
CA PHE A 431 -2.62 -10.13 8.89
C PHE A 431 -1.55 -9.07 9.25
N ASN A 432 -1.96 -7.84 9.57
CA ASN A 432 -1.02 -6.73 9.78
C ASN A 432 -0.50 -6.66 11.22
N SER A 433 -1.28 -7.14 12.20
CA SER A 433 -0.84 -7.17 13.61
C SER A 433 0.10 -8.33 13.93
N GLY A 434 0.18 -9.35 13.08
CA GLY A 434 0.97 -10.56 13.31
C GLY A 434 2.46 -10.29 13.53
N ALA A 435 3.09 -9.51 12.67
CA ALA A 435 4.52 -9.18 12.82
C ALA A 435 4.81 -8.40 14.11
N TYR A 436 3.92 -7.49 14.50
CA TYR A 436 4.02 -6.74 15.76
C TYR A 436 3.89 -7.65 16.99
N LEU A 437 2.91 -8.55 16.98
CA LEU A 437 2.74 -9.59 18.00
C LEU A 437 3.97 -10.49 18.12
N ILE A 438 4.58 -10.91 17.00
CA ILE A 438 5.83 -11.68 17.01
C ILE A 438 6.94 -10.89 17.69
N GLY A 439 7.13 -9.63 17.30
CA GLY A 439 8.15 -8.74 17.86
C GLY A 439 8.09 -8.60 19.38
N ARG A 440 6.88 -8.42 19.90
CA ARG A 440 6.63 -8.14 21.32
C ARG A 440 6.39 -9.40 22.17
N GLY A 441 5.77 -10.42 21.60
CA GLY A 441 5.22 -11.55 22.35
C GLY A 441 5.98 -12.87 22.22
N TYR A 442 6.81 -13.06 21.20
CA TYR A 442 7.54 -14.33 21.03
C TYR A 442 8.59 -14.56 22.13
N PRO A 443 8.71 -15.77 22.74
CA PRO A 443 8.03 -17.03 22.39
C PRO A 443 6.73 -17.32 23.16
N LYS A 444 6.29 -16.41 24.03
CA LYS A 444 5.08 -16.62 24.86
C LYS A 444 3.81 -16.62 24.02
N VAL A 445 3.79 -15.87 22.92
CA VAL A 445 2.69 -15.76 21.98
C VAL A 445 3.15 -16.21 20.60
N LYS A 446 2.29 -16.99 19.93
CA LYS A 446 2.38 -17.40 18.55
C LYS A 446 1.17 -16.89 17.78
N VAL A 447 1.39 -16.59 16.51
CA VAL A 447 0.40 -15.93 15.65
C VAL A 447 -0.34 -16.92 14.76
N PHE A 448 -1.57 -16.55 14.39
CA PHE A 448 -2.37 -17.26 13.41
C PHE A 448 -1.89 -16.98 11.99
N ILE A 449 -1.54 -15.72 11.70
CA ILE A 449 -1.08 -15.25 10.39
C ILE A 449 -0.13 -14.05 10.53
N ASP A 450 0.77 -13.85 9.56
CA ASP A 450 1.64 -12.67 9.43
C ASP A 450 2.00 -12.39 7.95
N GLY A 451 2.85 -11.38 7.70
CA GLY A 451 3.24 -10.90 6.38
C GLY A 451 3.93 -11.90 5.43
N ARG A 452 4.37 -13.07 5.91
CA ARG A 452 5.07 -14.11 5.11
C ARG A 452 4.13 -14.93 4.23
N THR A 453 3.53 -14.29 3.23
CA THR A 453 2.52 -14.90 2.33
C THR A 453 2.95 -16.21 1.66
N GLU A 454 4.23 -16.34 1.31
CA GLU A 454 4.85 -17.52 0.71
C GLU A 454 4.83 -18.74 1.64
N LEU A 455 4.81 -18.50 2.96
CA LEU A 455 4.81 -19.56 3.98
C LEU A 455 3.41 -20.14 4.18
N TYR A 456 2.39 -19.28 4.21
CA TYR A 456 1.00 -19.66 4.43
C TYR A 456 0.38 -20.29 3.18
N GLY A 457 0.67 -19.71 2.01
CA GLY A 457 0.12 -20.14 0.73
C GLY A 457 -1.31 -19.65 0.48
N LYS A 458 -1.74 -19.85 -0.76
CA LYS A 458 -3.01 -19.34 -1.28
C LYS A 458 -4.24 -19.85 -0.51
N ASP A 459 -4.33 -21.16 -0.28
CA ASP A 459 -5.53 -21.79 0.28
C ASP A 459 -5.78 -21.33 1.73
N PHE A 460 -4.73 -21.21 2.53
CA PHE A 460 -4.82 -20.67 3.88
C PHE A 460 -5.24 -19.20 3.86
N PHE A 461 -4.68 -18.40 2.95
CA PHE A 461 -5.07 -16.99 2.81
C PHE A 461 -6.52 -16.84 2.34
N GLU A 462 -7.01 -17.72 1.47
CA GLU A 462 -8.42 -17.78 1.07
C GLU A 462 -9.32 -18.09 2.27
N GLN A 463 -8.96 -19.07 3.11
CA GLN A 463 -9.68 -19.38 4.34
C GLN A 463 -9.70 -18.18 5.29
N TYR A 464 -8.56 -17.53 5.50
CA TYR A 464 -8.46 -16.31 6.31
C TYR A 464 -9.35 -15.18 5.76
N GLN A 465 -9.34 -14.94 4.44
CA GLN A 465 -10.21 -13.92 3.83
C GLN A 465 -11.69 -14.24 4.00
N GLN A 466 -12.09 -15.53 4.00
CA GLN A 466 -13.47 -15.91 4.31
C GLN A 466 -13.86 -15.53 5.75
N ILE A 467 -12.97 -15.72 6.73
CA ILE A 467 -13.19 -15.25 8.10
C ILE A 467 -13.35 -13.72 8.13
N ILE A 468 -12.45 -12.99 7.47
CA ILE A 468 -12.49 -11.52 7.49
C ILE A 468 -13.79 -10.96 6.87
N LYS A 469 -14.32 -11.65 5.86
CA LYS A 469 -15.61 -11.37 5.23
C LYS A 469 -16.84 -11.90 6.01
N GLY A 470 -16.68 -12.40 7.23
CA GLY A 470 -17.81 -12.82 8.05
C GLY A 470 -18.32 -14.24 7.82
N ASN A 471 -17.55 -15.14 7.19
CA ASN A 471 -17.96 -16.54 7.08
C ASN A 471 -17.88 -17.25 8.45
N VAL A 472 -19.03 -17.37 9.12
CA VAL A 472 -19.16 -17.95 10.46
C VAL A 472 -18.74 -19.43 10.50
N SER A 473 -19.18 -20.25 9.55
CA SER A 473 -18.87 -21.69 9.53
C SER A 473 -17.37 -21.95 9.45
N VAL A 474 -16.66 -21.17 8.64
CA VAL A 474 -15.20 -21.25 8.52
C VAL A 474 -14.51 -20.77 9.78
N PHE A 475 -15.01 -19.67 10.37
CA PHE A 475 -14.51 -19.13 11.63
C PHE A 475 -14.64 -20.16 12.76
N GLU A 476 -15.82 -20.74 13.00
CA GLU A 476 -16.04 -21.73 14.06
C GLU A 476 -15.16 -22.96 13.89
N LYS A 477 -15.07 -23.48 12.66
CA LYS A 477 -14.15 -24.58 12.35
C LYS A 477 -12.71 -24.24 12.73
N VAL A 478 -12.24 -23.03 12.42
CA VAL A 478 -10.88 -22.57 12.74
C VAL A 478 -10.68 -22.40 14.26
N ILE A 479 -11.69 -21.93 14.98
CA ILE A 479 -11.65 -21.85 16.45
C ILE A 479 -11.44 -23.23 17.06
N ASP A 480 -12.14 -24.24 16.54
CA ASP A 480 -12.06 -25.61 17.07
C ASP A 480 -10.79 -26.35 16.61
N ASP A 481 -10.41 -26.26 15.34
CA ASP A 481 -9.23 -26.91 14.76
C ASP A 481 -7.92 -26.52 15.48
N TYR A 482 -7.85 -25.29 15.99
CA TYR A 482 -6.66 -24.72 16.63
C TYR A 482 -6.82 -24.44 18.15
N ASP A 483 -7.93 -24.82 18.76
CA ASP A 483 -8.27 -24.57 20.18
C ASP A 483 -8.05 -23.09 20.59
N LEU A 484 -8.66 -22.19 19.83
CA LEU A 484 -8.45 -20.74 19.98
C LEU A 484 -9.33 -20.16 21.07
N ASN A 485 -8.70 -19.48 22.02
CA ASN A 485 -9.37 -18.88 23.18
C ASN A 485 -9.18 -17.36 23.27
N VAL A 486 -8.40 -16.76 22.36
CA VAL A 486 -8.09 -15.33 22.31
C VAL A 486 -8.09 -14.84 20.87
N ILE A 487 -8.75 -13.71 20.62
CA ILE A 487 -8.83 -13.06 19.30
C ILE A 487 -8.36 -11.62 19.44
N LEU A 488 -7.49 -11.18 18.54
CA LEU A 488 -7.05 -9.80 18.38
C LEU A 488 -7.32 -9.35 16.93
N PHE A 489 -8.19 -8.35 16.74
CA PHE A 489 -8.33 -7.74 15.42
C PHE A 489 -8.00 -6.25 15.46
N SER A 490 -6.96 -5.87 14.71
CA SER A 490 -6.50 -4.50 14.56
C SER A 490 -7.21 -3.77 13.42
N MET A 491 -7.50 -2.49 13.65
CA MET A 491 -8.00 -1.52 12.67
C MET A 491 -6.92 -0.52 12.24
N THR A 492 -5.63 -0.76 12.55
CA THR A 492 -4.58 0.23 12.31
C THR A 492 -4.40 0.56 10.83
N SER A 493 -4.44 -0.44 9.97
CA SER A 493 -4.18 -0.38 8.52
C SER A 493 -5.33 -0.90 7.64
N THR A 494 -6.35 -1.54 8.21
CA THR A 494 -7.48 -2.13 7.51
C THR A 494 -8.78 -1.86 8.23
N ASP A 495 -9.90 -1.94 7.51
CA ASP A 495 -11.24 -1.90 8.12
C ASP A 495 -11.45 -3.11 9.04
N MET A 496 -12.33 -2.96 10.03
CA MET A 496 -12.60 -4.04 10.97
C MET A 496 -13.25 -5.24 10.25
N PRO A 497 -12.84 -6.49 10.55
CA PRO A 497 -13.47 -7.67 9.98
C PRO A 497 -14.97 -7.76 10.24
N GLN A 498 -15.75 -8.19 9.24
CA GLN A 498 -17.21 -8.31 9.36
C GLN A 498 -17.61 -9.35 10.41
N ILE A 499 -16.77 -10.37 10.63
CA ILE A 499 -16.98 -11.40 11.66
C ILE A 499 -17.04 -10.85 13.09
N VAL A 500 -16.52 -9.64 13.35
CA VAL A 500 -16.52 -9.04 14.69
C VAL A 500 -17.94 -8.86 15.24
N SER A 501 -18.92 -8.54 14.40
CA SER A 501 -20.32 -8.44 14.82
C SER A 501 -20.89 -9.77 15.31
N TYR A 502 -20.52 -10.88 14.65
CA TYR A 502 -20.88 -12.24 15.08
C TYR A 502 -20.22 -12.58 16.42
N ILE A 503 -18.91 -12.35 16.55
CA ILE A 503 -18.14 -12.65 17.76
C ILE A 503 -18.72 -11.89 18.96
N TYR A 504 -19.04 -10.61 18.81
CA TYR A 504 -19.60 -9.78 19.87
C TYR A 504 -20.98 -10.29 20.37
N LYS A 505 -21.82 -10.81 19.46
CA LYS A 505 -23.14 -11.37 19.82
C LYS A 505 -23.06 -12.78 20.39
N ASN A 506 -21.98 -13.51 20.09
CA ASN A 506 -21.84 -14.88 20.53
C ASN A 506 -21.56 -14.93 22.05
N PRO A 507 -22.39 -15.60 22.86
CA PRO A 507 -22.25 -15.59 24.32
C PRO A 507 -20.94 -16.23 24.81
N MET A 508 -20.31 -17.09 23.98
CA MET A 508 -19.02 -17.73 24.27
C MET A 508 -17.84 -16.77 24.22
N TRP A 509 -17.98 -15.59 23.61
CA TRP A 509 -16.90 -14.62 23.49
C TRP A 509 -17.21 -13.38 24.31
N LYS A 510 -16.21 -12.87 25.03
CA LYS A 510 -16.32 -11.66 25.85
C LYS A 510 -15.32 -10.63 25.39
N LEU A 511 -15.82 -9.43 25.08
CA LEU A 511 -14.99 -8.27 24.77
C LEU A 511 -14.31 -7.81 26.07
N VAL A 512 -12.99 -7.89 26.12
CA VAL A 512 -12.20 -7.52 27.31
C VAL A 512 -11.29 -6.33 27.08
N PHE A 513 -11.10 -5.92 25.83
CA PHE A 513 -10.36 -4.73 25.47
C PHE A 513 -10.88 -4.14 24.17
N PHE A 514 -10.98 -2.81 24.11
CA PHE A 514 -11.43 -2.05 22.96
C PHE A 514 -10.80 -0.65 22.99
N ASP A 515 -10.19 -0.23 21.89
CA ASP A 515 -9.75 1.14 21.66
C ASP A 515 -9.86 1.52 20.17
N ASP A 516 -9.21 2.61 19.74
CA ASP A 516 -9.19 3.02 18.33
C ASP A 516 -8.23 2.22 17.45
N SER A 517 -7.45 1.31 18.04
CA SER A 517 -6.45 0.49 17.36
C SER A 517 -6.93 -0.95 17.16
N ALA A 518 -7.59 -1.59 18.13
CA ALA A 518 -8.01 -2.98 18.05
C ALA A 518 -9.11 -3.38 19.04
N VAL A 519 -9.58 -4.62 18.89
CA VAL A 519 -10.42 -5.33 19.87
C VAL A 519 -9.76 -6.63 20.32
N VAL A 520 -9.98 -6.98 21.59
CA VAL A 520 -9.58 -8.27 22.16
C VAL A 520 -10.80 -8.99 22.70
N PHE A 521 -11.04 -10.19 22.19
CA PHE A 521 -12.04 -11.12 22.72
C PHE A 521 -11.36 -12.31 23.38
N VAL A 522 -11.95 -12.78 24.47
CA VAL A 522 -11.57 -14.04 25.12
C VAL A 522 -12.76 -14.98 25.19
N LYS A 523 -12.49 -16.27 25.04
CA LYS A 523 -13.50 -17.32 25.15
C LYS A 523 -13.89 -17.51 26.61
N ASP A 524 -15.17 -17.71 26.89
CA ASP A 524 -15.73 -17.90 28.23
C ASP A 524 -15.49 -19.33 28.75
N ILE A 525 -14.25 -19.58 29.13
CA ILE A 525 -13.75 -20.86 29.66
C ILE A 525 -13.24 -20.69 31.10
N PRO A 526 -13.15 -21.76 31.90
CA PRO A 526 -12.73 -21.68 33.31
C PRO A 526 -11.42 -20.90 33.54
N SER A 527 -10.43 -21.04 32.66
CA SER A 527 -9.15 -20.32 32.77
C SER A 527 -9.26 -18.80 32.58
N ASN A 528 -10.31 -18.32 31.90
CA ASN A 528 -10.51 -16.90 31.61
C ASN A 528 -11.54 -16.24 32.55
N LYS A 529 -12.22 -16.99 33.44
CA LYS A 529 -13.34 -16.49 34.25
C LYS A 529 -12.99 -15.27 35.11
N GLU A 530 -11.85 -15.30 35.80
CA GLU A 530 -11.40 -14.17 36.63
C GLU A 530 -11.10 -12.92 35.78
N LEU A 531 -10.49 -13.12 34.62
CA LEU A 531 -10.19 -12.03 33.68
C LEU A 531 -11.48 -11.43 33.11
N ILE A 532 -12.41 -12.27 32.67
CA ILE A 532 -13.72 -11.86 32.17
C ILE A 532 -14.48 -11.06 33.22
N LYS A 533 -14.52 -11.53 34.47
CA LYS A 533 -15.20 -10.83 35.57
C LYS A 533 -14.65 -9.41 35.78
N LYS A 534 -13.35 -9.21 35.59
CA LYS A 534 -12.68 -7.93 35.84
C LYS A 534 -12.69 -6.97 34.65
N TYR A 535 -12.60 -7.49 33.43
CA TYR A 535 -12.30 -6.69 32.24
C TYR A 535 -13.39 -6.72 31.17
N THR A 536 -14.50 -7.44 31.33
CA THR A 536 -15.58 -7.42 30.34
C THR A 536 -16.11 -6.00 30.16
N ILE A 537 -16.17 -5.57 28.89
CA ILE A 537 -16.65 -4.25 28.49
C ILE A 537 -18.08 -4.37 28.02
N ASP A 538 -18.98 -3.58 28.61
CA ASP A 538 -20.34 -3.39 28.16
C ASP A 538 -20.43 -2.10 27.33
N LEU A 539 -20.63 -2.25 26.02
CA LEU A 539 -20.68 -1.12 25.10
C LEU A 539 -22.01 -0.37 25.14
N HIS A 540 -23.07 -0.95 25.70
CA HIS A 540 -24.36 -0.26 25.84
C HIS A 540 -24.27 0.95 26.78
N ASN A 541 -23.40 0.84 27.80
CA ASN A 541 -23.12 1.89 28.78
C ASN A 541 -21.87 2.71 28.43
N TYR A 542 -21.30 2.52 27.24
CA TYR A 542 -20.10 3.21 26.81
C TYR A 542 -20.36 4.69 26.55
N SER A 543 -19.41 5.53 26.97
CA SER A 543 -19.36 6.95 26.62
C SER A 543 -17.96 7.32 26.14
N ALA A 544 -17.88 8.11 25.08
CA ALA A 544 -16.60 8.53 24.52
C ALA A 544 -15.75 9.30 25.56
N PRO A 545 -14.42 9.07 25.58
CA PRO A 545 -13.52 9.85 26.41
C PRO A 545 -13.63 11.34 26.09
N LYS A 546 -13.98 12.17 27.09
CA LYS A 546 -14.10 13.62 26.90
C LYS A 546 -12.73 14.28 26.81
N MET A 547 -12.56 15.19 25.86
CA MET A 547 -11.35 15.97 25.68
C MET A 547 -11.55 17.42 26.13
N ASN A 548 -10.53 18.01 26.75
CA ASN A 548 -10.57 19.45 27.04
C ASN A 548 -9.91 20.19 25.85
N ILE A 549 -10.72 20.53 24.85
CA ILE A 549 -10.24 21.12 23.59
C ILE A 549 -9.39 22.37 23.81
N ILE A 550 -9.79 23.25 24.74
CA ILE A 550 -9.05 24.50 25.02
C ILE A 550 -7.66 24.18 25.57
N ARG A 551 -7.58 23.27 26.55
CA ARG A 551 -6.30 22.90 27.18
C ARG A 551 -5.42 22.05 26.26
N ASP A 552 -6.02 21.07 25.58
CA ASP A 552 -5.30 19.98 24.93
C ASP A 552 -5.00 20.26 23.45
N LEU A 553 -5.80 21.11 22.77
CA LEU A 553 -5.68 21.42 21.33
C LEU A 553 -5.46 22.91 21.04
N GLY A 554 -5.92 23.80 21.93
CA GLY A 554 -5.87 25.25 21.72
C GLY A 554 -6.67 25.66 20.48
N LEU A 555 -6.01 26.37 19.54
CA LEU A 555 -6.62 26.82 18.28
C LEU A 555 -6.36 25.88 17.09
N GLN A 556 -5.77 24.70 17.32
CA GLN A 556 -5.36 23.82 16.24
C GLN A 556 -6.53 22.98 15.73
N LYS A 557 -6.69 22.92 14.40
CA LYS A 557 -7.60 21.99 13.74
C LYS A 557 -6.92 20.62 13.62
N ILE A 558 -7.41 19.65 14.37
CA ILE A 558 -6.86 18.29 14.39
C ILE A 558 -7.96 17.31 13.98
N TYR A 559 -7.63 16.39 13.08
CA TYR A 559 -8.56 15.35 12.69
C TYR A 559 -8.76 14.35 13.86
N PRO A 560 -10.00 14.12 14.34
CA PRO A 560 -10.28 13.30 15.52
C PRO A 560 -10.20 11.79 15.22
N ARG A 561 -9.06 11.32 14.72
CA ARG A 561 -8.85 9.93 14.24
C ARG A 561 -9.32 8.87 15.24
N PRO A 562 -8.98 8.92 16.53
CA PRO A 562 -9.39 7.88 17.47
C PRO A 562 -10.91 7.78 17.61
N TYR A 563 -11.58 8.93 17.70
CA TYR A 563 -13.04 8.99 17.82
C TYR A 563 -13.72 8.41 16.58
N ILE A 564 -13.22 8.74 15.39
CA ILE A 564 -13.75 8.22 14.14
C ILE A 564 -13.51 6.71 14.00
N LYS A 565 -12.35 6.20 14.44
CA LYS A 565 -12.07 4.76 14.40
C LYS A 565 -12.94 3.97 15.37
N ARG A 566 -13.12 4.45 16.61
CA ARG A 566 -14.04 3.84 17.56
C ARG A 566 -15.49 3.91 17.07
N ALA A 567 -15.93 5.06 16.53
CA ALA A 567 -17.25 5.19 15.93
C ALA A 567 -17.49 4.18 14.81
N SER A 568 -16.51 3.98 13.92
CA SER A 568 -16.58 2.97 12.85
C SER A 568 -16.78 1.55 13.40
N LEU A 569 -16.10 1.20 14.49
CA LEU A 569 -16.24 -0.11 15.11
C LEU A 569 -17.59 -0.26 15.80
N LEU A 570 -18.00 0.73 16.57
CA LEU A 570 -19.29 0.76 17.26
C LEU A 570 -20.45 0.71 16.25
N ASP A 571 -20.28 1.30 15.07
CA ASP A 571 -21.25 1.23 13.96
C ASP A 571 -21.41 -0.20 13.44
N ILE A 572 -20.31 -0.94 13.29
CA ILE A 572 -20.32 -2.38 12.90
C ILE A 572 -20.99 -3.24 13.98
N LEU A 573 -20.77 -2.90 15.25
CA LEU A 573 -21.40 -3.56 16.39
C LEU A 573 -22.87 -3.15 16.60
N LYS A 574 -23.35 -2.12 15.88
CA LYS A 574 -24.68 -1.52 15.99
C LYS A 574 -24.97 -0.92 17.37
N GLU A 575 -23.94 -0.37 18.02
CA GLU A 575 -24.06 0.32 19.31
C GLU A 575 -24.37 1.81 19.10
N ASP A 576 -25.60 2.12 18.69
CA ASP A 576 -26.00 3.46 18.21
C ASP A 576 -25.73 4.59 19.21
N ALA A 577 -25.95 4.36 20.51
CA ALA A 577 -25.70 5.37 21.55
C ALA A 577 -24.20 5.71 21.67
N ALA A 578 -23.35 4.68 21.60
CA ALA A 578 -21.90 4.80 21.65
C ALA A 578 -21.36 5.51 20.39
N VAL A 579 -21.91 5.20 19.20
CA VAL A 579 -21.57 5.90 17.95
C VAL A 579 -21.87 7.39 18.06
N ILE A 580 -23.09 7.74 18.50
CA ILE A 580 -23.48 9.15 18.69
C ILE A 580 -22.53 9.85 19.68
N SER A 581 -22.14 9.18 20.77
CA SER A 581 -21.20 9.72 21.75
C SER A 581 -19.83 10.03 21.13
N GLU A 582 -19.24 9.10 20.37
CA GLU A 582 -17.94 9.30 19.70
C GLU A 582 -18.01 10.40 18.64
N CYS A 583 -19.03 10.39 17.79
CA CYS A 583 -19.20 11.39 16.74
C CYS A 583 -19.46 12.79 17.30
N THR A 584 -20.18 12.89 18.43
CA THR A 584 -20.40 14.17 19.11
C THR A 584 -19.07 14.76 19.59
N GLU A 585 -18.22 13.95 20.22
CA GLU A 585 -16.91 14.43 20.67
C GLU A 585 -15.99 14.74 19.49
N ALA A 586 -16.04 13.95 18.41
CA ALA A 586 -15.32 14.23 17.17
C ALA A 586 -15.72 15.59 16.57
N LEU A 587 -17.02 15.93 16.55
CA LEU A 587 -17.52 17.21 16.04
C LEU A 587 -17.18 18.39 16.97
N ARG A 588 -17.02 18.16 18.28
CA ARG A 588 -16.49 19.19 19.18
C ARG A 588 -15.03 19.53 18.86
N ILE A 589 -14.23 18.52 18.50
CA ILE A 589 -12.82 18.68 18.09
C ILE A 589 -12.72 19.31 16.70
N LEU A 590 -13.51 18.82 15.75
CA LEU A 590 -13.51 19.25 14.35
C LEU A 590 -14.96 19.38 13.84
N PRO A 591 -15.56 20.58 13.86
CA PRO A 591 -16.95 20.78 13.46
C PRO A 591 -17.27 20.42 12.01
N ASP A 592 -16.29 20.48 11.12
CA ASP A 592 -16.39 20.12 9.70
C ASP A 592 -15.93 18.67 9.42
N CYS A 593 -16.01 17.77 10.41
CA CYS A 593 -15.64 16.37 10.24
C CYS A 593 -16.69 15.57 9.45
N GLY A 594 -16.51 15.47 8.13
CA GLY A 594 -17.43 14.73 7.25
C GLY A 594 -17.72 13.28 7.67
N LYS A 595 -16.71 12.54 8.16
CA LYS A 595 -16.91 11.15 8.62
C LYS A 595 -17.80 11.05 9.87
N ALA A 596 -17.72 12.02 10.79
CA ALA A 596 -18.59 12.03 11.96
C ALA A 596 -20.06 12.22 11.54
N TYR A 597 -20.32 13.16 10.62
CA TYR A 597 -21.64 13.36 10.03
C TYR A 597 -22.15 12.11 9.29
N HIS A 598 -21.28 11.39 8.58
CA HIS A 598 -21.67 10.16 7.91
C HIS A 598 -22.15 9.10 8.91
N PHE A 599 -21.36 8.80 9.95
CA PHE A 599 -21.74 7.83 10.97
C PHE A 599 -22.99 8.25 11.76
N LEU A 600 -23.14 9.54 12.09
CA LEU A 600 -24.38 10.05 12.70
C LEU A 600 -25.59 9.87 11.79
N GLY A 601 -25.45 10.25 10.51
CA GLY A 601 -26.50 10.14 9.53
C GLY A 601 -26.99 8.71 9.33
N ARG A 602 -26.05 7.76 9.22
CA ARG A 602 -26.36 6.32 9.18
C ARG A 602 -27.02 5.83 10.47
N THR A 603 -26.54 6.29 11.62
CA THR A 603 -27.10 5.91 12.92
C THR A 603 -28.54 6.40 13.06
N TYR A 604 -28.81 7.66 12.68
CA TYR A 604 -30.18 8.19 12.66
C TYR A 604 -31.07 7.49 11.64
N LEU A 605 -30.51 7.10 10.49
CA LEU A 605 -31.23 6.30 9.50
C LEU A 605 -31.67 4.95 10.08
N ARG A 606 -30.77 4.22 10.79
CA ARG A 606 -31.13 2.97 11.49
C ARG A 606 -32.20 3.16 12.57
N LYS A 607 -32.21 4.33 13.22
CA LYS A 607 -33.20 4.70 14.23
C LYS A 607 -34.49 5.27 13.63
N GLU A 608 -34.63 5.27 12.29
CA GLU A 608 -35.77 5.80 11.54
C GLU A 608 -36.02 7.31 11.76
N LEU A 609 -35.00 8.04 12.23
CA LEU A 609 -35.01 9.50 12.39
C LEU A 609 -34.58 10.16 11.09
N TYR A 610 -35.45 10.08 10.08
CA TYR A 610 -35.10 10.40 8.69
C TYR A 610 -34.71 11.85 8.44
N ARG A 611 -35.23 12.82 9.20
CA ARG A 611 -34.88 14.24 9.02
C ARG A 611 -33.46 14.51 9.50
N GLU A 612 -33.14 14.03 10.70
CA GLU A 612 -31.81 14.11 11.28
C GLU A 612 -30.80 13.33 10.42
N ALA A 613 -31.19 12.16 9.92
CA ALA A 613 -30.37 11.39 8.98
C ALA A 613 -30.08 12.19 7.70
N LEU A 614 -31.09 12.81 7.10
CA LEU A 614 -30.96 13.61 5.88
C LEU A 614 -29.98 14.77 6.07
N ASP A 615 -30.11 15.54 7.15
CA ASP A 615 -29.26 16.71 7.43
C ASP A 615 -27.78 16.31 7.62
N ASN A 616 -27.55 15.23 8.38
CA ASN A 616 -26.20 14.72 8.63
C ASN A 616 -25.59 14.10 7.37
N LEU A 617 -26.33 13.29 6.61
CA LEU A 617 -25.85 12.68 5.36
C LEU A 617 -25.60 13.72 4.27
N HIS A 618 -26.44 14.75 4.18
CA HIS A 618 -26.21 15.87 3.27
C HIS A 618 -24.91 16.61 3.61
N SER A 619 -24.67 16.87 4.89
CA SER A 619 -23.43 17.49 5.39
C SER A 619 -22.21 16.60 5.10
N ALA A 620 -22.32 15.29 5.30
CA ALA A 620 -21.28 14.33 4.99
C ALA A 620 -20.89 14.35 3.51
N VAL A 621 -21.87 14.30 2.61
CA VAL A 621 -21.66 14.32 1.14
C VAL A 621 -21.09 15.66 0.66
N LEU A 622 -21.47 16.77 1.30
CA LEU A 622 -20.92 18.10 1.00
C LEU A 622 -19.43 18.18 1.39
N LEU A 623 -19.09 17.69 2.58
CA LEU A 623 -17.72 17.70 3.11
C LEU A 623 -16.82 16.63 2.46
N MET A 624 -17.42 15.54 1.97
CA MET A 624 -16.72 14.44 1.32
C MET A 624 -17.37 14.10 -0.04
N PRO A 625 -17.15 14.92 -1.09
CA PRO A 625 -17.82 14.75 -2.38
C PRO A 625 -17.56 13.41 -3.08
N THR A 626 -16.44 12.76 -2.76
CA THR A 626 -16.01 11.46 -3.31
C THR A 626 -16.41 10.27 -2.44
N ASP A 627 -17.07 10.49 -1.30
CA ASP A 627 -17.55 9.42 -0.45
C ASP A 627 -18.77 8.74 -1.10
N VAL A 628 -18.53 7.53 -1.58
CA VAL A 628 -19.51 6.69 -2.27
C VAL A 628 -20.51 6.10 -1.28
N GLU A 629 -20.05 5.78 -0.07
CA GLU A 629 -20.85 5.12 0.95
C GLU A 629 -21.82 6.11 1.58
N GLY A 630 -21.35 7.28 2.03
CA GLY A 630 -22.21 8.35 2.54
C GLY A 630 -23.21 8.87 1.50
N ARG A 631 -22.83 8.92 0.21
CA ARG A 631 -23.78 9.26 -0.86
C ARG A 631 -24.82 8.16 -1.11
N THR A 632 -24.43 6.89 -0.96
CA THR A 632 -25.37 5.76 -1.02
C THR A 632 -26.36 5.84 0.13
N ASP A 633 -25.88 6.05 1.35
CA ASP A 633 -26.72 6.19 2.56
C ASP A 633 -27.69 7.38 2.42
N LEU A 634 -27.25 8.51 1.83
CA LEU A 634 -28.14 9.63 1.50
C LEU A 634 -29.25 9.22 0.52
N GLY A 635 -28.91 8.43 -0.50
CA GLY A 635 -29.89 7.88 -1.44
C GLY A 635 -30.91 6.96 -0.76
N VAL A 636 -30.46 6.15 0.21
CA VAL A 636 -31.34 5.31 1.03
C VAL A 636 -32.27 6.16 1.89
N CYS A 637 -31.74 7.18 2.57
CA CYS A 637 -32.54 8.10 3.37
C CYS A 637 -33.63 8.80 2.53
N LEU A 638 -33.30 9.25 1.32
CA LEU A 638 -34.26 9.88 0.40
C LEU A 638 -35.34 8.89 -0.07
N LYS A 639 -34.96 7.64 -0.33
CA LYS A 639 -35.90 6.56 -0.64
C LYS A 639 -36.90 6.36 0.50
N ASP A 640 -36.42 6.29 1.75
CA ASP A 640 -37.28 6.05 2.91
C ASP A 640 -38.22 7.24 3.18
N LEU A 641 -37.78 8.47 2.84
CA LEU A 641 -38.60 9.67 2.77
C LEU A 641 -39.58 9.72 1.57
N LYS A 642 -39.59 8.70 0.71
CA LYS A 642 -40.40 8.60 -0.53
C LYS A 642 -40.01 9.58 -1.64
N GLU A 643 -38.86 10.22 -1.54
CA GLU A 643 -38.26 11.08 -2.57
C GLU A 643 -37.50 10.25 -3.63
N ASN A 644 -38.21 9.30 -4.25
CA ASN A 644 -37.61 8.26 -5.11
C ASN A 644 -36.80 8.82 -6.29
N GLN A 645 -37.26 9.91 -6.91
CA GLN A 645 -36.56 10.50 -8.05
C GLN A 645 -35.22 11.14 -7.64
N LEU A 646 -35.20 11.86 -6.51
CA LEU A 646 -33.97 12.41 -5.95
C LEU A 646 -33.01 11.30 -5.52
N ALA A 647 -33.52 10.23 -4.90
CA ALA A 647 -32.73 9.06 -4.54
C ALA A 647 -32.04 8.42 -5.77
N ILE A 648 -32.78 8.23 -6.87
CA ILE A 648 -32.23 7.70 -8.13
C ILE A 648 -31.12 8.62 -8.68
N ASP A 649 -31.35 9.94 -8.67
CA ASP A 649 -30.38 10.90 -9.21
C ASP A 649 -29.08 10.93 -8.37
N ILE A 650 -29.20 10.87 -7.04
CA ILE A 650 -28.07 10.79 -6.12
C ILE A 650 -27.29 9.49 -6.30
N LEU A 651 -27.98 8.35 -6.38
CA LEU A 651 -27.34 7.04 -6.59
C LEU A 651 -26.66 6.96 -7.96
N LYS A 652 -27.26 7.50 -9.03
CA LYS A 652 -26.63 7.59 -10.37
C LYS A 652 -25.39 8.47 -10.38
N LYS A 653 -25.35 9.55 -9.58
CA LYS A 653 -24.12 10.33 -9.37
C LYS A 653 -23.06 9.50 -8.66
N SER A 654 -23.43 8.66 -7.69
CA SER A 654 -22.51 7.75 -6.98
C SER A 654 -21.83 6.74 -7.94
N ILE A 655 -22.55 6.21 -8.93
CA ILE A 655 -21.98 5.33 -9.98
C ILE A 655 -20.80 5.97 -10.72
N ARG A 656 -20.85 7.30 -10.94
CA ARG A 656 -19.77 8.01 -11.65
C ARG A 656 -18.48 8.05 -10.84
N ILE A 657 -18.58 7.98 -9.52
CA ILE A 657 -17.44 7.98 -8.59
C ILE A 657 -16.87 6.55 -8.49
N ASN A 658 -17.72 5.55 -8.22
CA ASN A 658 -17.30 4.15 -8.19
C ASN A 658 -18.32 3.22 -8.89
N LYS A 659 -17.93 2.75 -10.08
CA LYS A 659 -18.75 1.87 -10.94
C LYS A 659 -18.86 0.44 -10.44
N ARG A 660 -18.08 0.04 -9.42
CA ARG A 660 -18.03 -1.34 -8.91
C ARG A 660 -18.61 -1.49 -7.50
N TYR A 661 -19.13 -0.41 -6.91
CA TYR A 661 -19.74 -0.48 -5.59
C TYR A 661 -21.15 -1.07 -5.67
N ALA A 662 -21.27 -2.36 -5.38
CA ALA A 662 -22.49 -3.15 -5.51
C ALA A 662 -23.73 -2.58 -4.80
N PRO A 663 -23.62 -2.01 -3.58
CA PRO A 663 -24.78 -1.46 -2.86
C PRO A 663 -25.56 -0.40 -3.64
N ILE A 664 -24.91 0.41 -4.48
CA ILE A 664 -25.61 1.42 -5.30
C ILE A 664 -26.64 0.76 -6.22
N TYR A 665 -26.22 -0.33 -6.87
CA TYR A 665 -27.06 -1.07 -7.82
C TYR A 665 -28.18 -1.82 -7.10
N TYR A 666 -27.89 -2.36 -5.91
CA TYR A 666 -28.91 -2.95 -5.05
C TYR A 666 -30.00 -1.93 -4.68
N HIS A 667 -29.62 -0.75 -4.19
CA HIS A 667 -30.58 0.26 -3.78
C HIS A 667 -31.37 0.83 -4.97
N LEU A 668 -30.71 1.07 -6.12
CA LEU A 668 -31.42 1.43 -7.35
C LEU A 668 -32.44 0.37 -7.75
N GLY A 669 -32.03 -0.90 -7.77
CA GLY A 669 -32.92 -2.02 -8.07
C GLY A 669 -34.12 -2.08 -7.14
N SER A 670 -33.90 -1.90 -5.84
CA SER A 670 -34.98 -1.83 -4.85
C SER A 670 -35.92 -0.64 -5.06
N ILE A 671 -35.40 0.54 -5.42
CA ILE A 671 -36.25 1.71 -5.72
C ILE A 671 -37.12 1.45 -6.96
N TYR A 672 -36.53 0.87 -8.02
CA TYR A 672 -37.30 0.55 -9.23
C TYR A 672 -38.37 -0.53 -8.99
N LEU A 673 -38.13 -1.48 -8.07
CA LEU A 673 -39.19 -2.40 -7.62
C LEU A 673 -40.33 -1.67 -6.91
N ASP A 674 -40.00 -0.75 -6.00
CA ASP A 674 -41.01 0.04 -5.28
C ASP A 674 -41.84 0.92 -6.25
N LEU A 675 -41.23 1.33 -7.38
CA LEU A 675 -41.88 2.05 -8.49
C LEU A 675 -42.62 1.12 -9.49
N LYS A 676 -42.67 -0.20 -9.24
CA LYS A 676 -43.25 -1.22 -10.14
C LYS A 676 -42.65 -1.24 -11.55
N ASN A 677 -41.38 -0.87 -11.66
CA ASN A 677 -40.61 -0.98 -12.90
C ASN A 677 -39.66 -2.19 -12.80
N GLU A 678 -40.20 -3.38 -13.11
CA GLU A 678 -39.49 -4.62 -12.84
C GLU A 678 -38.29 -4.85 -13.77
N ASP A 679 -38.30 -4.31 -14.99
CA ASP A 679 -37.23 -4.52 -15.98
C ASP A 679 -35.93 -3.80 -15.57
N GLU A 680 -36.03 -2.54 -15.15
CA GLU A 680 -34.92 -1.76 -14.61
C GLU A 680 -34.44 -2.34 -13.28
N ALA A 681 -35.37 -2.80 -12.43
CA ALA A 681 -35.02 -3.47 -11.19
C ALA A 681 -34.15 -4.70 -11.42
N ILE A 682 -34.57 -5.61 -12.30
CA ILE A 682 -33.82 -6.82 -12.69
C ILE A 682 -32.44 -6.43 -13.24
N THR A 683 -32.37 -5.41 -14.10
CA THR A 683 -31.11 -4.93 -14.69
C THR A 683 -30.12 -4.45 -13.63
N PHE A 684 -30.57 -3.67 -12.65
CA PHE A 684 -29.70 -3.16 -11.60
C PHE A 684 -29.34 -4.23 -10.56
N LEU A 685 -30.27 -5.10 -10.18
CA LEU A 685 -30.01 -6.20 -9.25
C LEU A 685 -29.02 -7.22 -9.84
N HIS A 686 -29.11 -7.52 -11.14
CA HIS A 686 -28.08 -8.31 -11.81
C HIS A 686 -26.70 -7.66 -11.74
N LYS A 687 -26.59 -6.34 -11.89
CA LYS A 687 -25.30 -5.63 -11.72
C LYS A 687 -24.80 -5.73 -10.28
N ALA A 688 -25.68 -5.63 -9.28
CA ALA A 688 -25.29 -5.82 -7.88
C ALA A 688 -24.67 -7.21 -7.66
N ILE A 689 -25.29 -8.27 -8.18
CA ILE A 689 -24.79 -9.65 -8.10
C ILE A 689 -23.48 -9.84 -8.88
N ILE A 690 -23.32 -9.21 -10.06
CA ILE A 690 -22.05 -9.25 -10.80
C ILE A 690 -20.88 -8.69 -9.96
N TYR A 691 -21.13 -7.63 -9.19
CA TYR A 691 -20.10 -6.98 -8.38
C TYR A 691 -19.91 -7.62 -7.00
N ALA A 692 -20.94 -8.26 -6.44
CA ALA A 692 -20.89 -8.99 -5.17
C ALA A 692 -21.82 -10.22 -5.22
N PRO A 693 -21.36 -11.35 -5.77
CA PRO A 693 -22.17 -12.56 -5.96
C PRO A 693 -22.39 -13.37 -4.68
N GLU A 694 -21.71 -13.02 -3.60
CA GLU A 694 -21.78 -13.73 -2.31
C GLU A 694 -22.87 -13.13 -1.39
N GLU A 695 -23.51 -12.01 -1.81
CA GLU A 695 -24.48 -11.28 -0.98
C GLU A 695 -25.90 -11.86 -1.10
N PRO A 696 -26.44 -12.52 -0.06
CA PRO A 696 -27.73 -13.21 -0.13
C PRO A 696 -28.90 -12.26 -0.39
N VAL A 697 -28.82 -11.04 0.15
CA VAL A 697 -29.86 -10.01 0.01
C VAL A 697 -30.06 -9.61 -1.46
N TYR A 698 -29.00 -9.65 -2.27
CA TYR A 698 -29.07 -9.24 -3.68
C TYR A 698 -29.79 -10.31 -4.51
N HIS A 699 -29.49 -11.59 -4.26
CA HIS A 699 -30.22 -12.72 -4.82
C HIS A 699 -31.68 -12.72 -4.38
N PHE A 700 -31.97 -12.49 -3.09
CA PHE A 700 -33.34 -12.40 -2.60
C PHE A 700 -34.13 -11.29 -3.31
N LYS A 701 -33.58 -10.08 -3.43
CA LYS A 701 -34.26 -8.98 -4.14
C LYS A 701 -34.43 -9.23 -5.63
N LEU A 702 -33.47 -9.89 -6.29
CA LEU A 702 -33.65 -10.30 -7.69
C LEU A 702 -34.77 -11.35 -7.83
N GLY A 703 -34.85 -12.29 -6.88
CA GLY A 703 -35.95 -13.25 -6.79
C GLY A 703 -37.30 -12.55 -6.64
N GLU A 704 -37.41 -11.54 -5.78
CA GLU A 704 -38.64 -10.72 -5.65
C GLU A 704 -38.99 -9.99 -6.95
N ALA A 705 -38.00 -9.46 -7.66
CA ALA A 705 -38.21 -8.81 -8.96
C ALA A 705 -38.82 -9.76 -10.00
N PHE A 706 -38.31 -10.98 -10.10
CA PHE A 706 -38.88 -12.01 -10.97
C PHE A 706 -40.25 -12.48 -10.50
N TYR A 707 -40.46 -12.59 -9.19
CA TYR A 707 -41.75 -12.99 -8.64
C TYR A 707 -42.86 -11.96 -8.94
N GLU A 708 -42.56 -10.66 -8.93
CA GLU A 708 -43.51 -9.64 -9.38
C GLU A 708 -43.83 -9.75 -10.88
N LYS A 709 -42.85 -10.12 -11.73
CA LYS A 709 -43.12 -10.47 -13.14
C LYS A 709 -44.04 -11.70 -13.26
N VAL A 710 -43.89 -12.71 -12.40
CA VAL A 710 -44.81 -13.87 -12.38
C VAL A 710 -46.24 -13.42 -12.11
N LYS A 711 -46.46 -12.57 -11.11
CA LYS A 711 -47.81 -12.05 -10.79
C LYS A 711 -48.43 -11.29 -11.97
N LYS A 712 -47.62 -10.56 -12.72
CA LYS A 712 -48.06 -9.69 -13.82
C LYS A 712 -48.30 -10.44 -15.13
N TYR A 713 -47.44 -11.40 -15.49
CA TYR A 713 -47.45 -12.07 -16.79
C TYR A 713 -47.82 -13.55 -16.75
N ARG A 714 -47.83 -14.17 -15.56
CA ARG A 714 -48.08 -15.61 -15.35
C ARG A 714 -47.18 -16.54 -16.18
N ASP A 715 -45.95 -16.12 -16.43
CA ASP A 715 -44.96 -16.88 -17.19
C ASP A 715 -44.09 -17.74 -16.26
N THR A 716 -44.10 -19.05 -16.53
CA THR A 716 -43.36 -20.07 -15.78
C THR A 716 -41.84 -19.88 -15.84
N THR A 717 -41.33 -19.21 -16.87
CA THR A 717 -39.91 -18.87 -17.01
C THR A 717 -39.44 -17.96 -15.87
N TYR A 718 -40.25 -16.97 -15.47
CA TYR A 718 -39.92 -16.09 -14.35
C TYR A 718 -40.05 -16.80 -13.01
N LEU A 719 -40.96 -17.77 -12.90
CA LEU A 719 -41.13 -18.58 -11.69
C LEU A 719 -39.87 -19.42 -11.40
N ILE A 720 -39.32 -20.07 -12.43
CA ILE A 720 -38.07 -20.84 -12.33
C ILE A 720 -36.89 -19.93 -11.95
N LYS A 721 -36.80 -18.74 -12.55
CA LYS A 721 -35.75 -17.76 -12.20
C LYS A 721 -35.87 -17.28 -10.75
N ALA A 722 -37.09 -16.92 -10.30
CA ALA A 722 -37.33 -16.51 -8.92
C ALA A 722 -36.95 -17.61 -7.91
N GLU A 723 -37.36 -18.85 -8.17
CA GLU A 723 -37.02 -19.99 -7.31
C GLU A 723 -35.51 -20.23 -7.23
N GLY A 724 -34.81 -20.15 -8.38
CA GLY A 724 -33.36 -20.30 -8.44
C GLY A 724 -32.61 -19.25 -7.61
N GLU A 725 -33.05 -17.99 -7.69
CA GLU A 725 -32.47 -16.90 -6.91
C GLU A 725 -32.76 -17.03 -5.41
N PHE A 726 -33.98 -17.42 -5.01
CA PHE A 726 -34.30 -17.66 -3.59
C PHE A 726 -33.54 -18.84 -3.01
N LYS A 727 -33.36 -19.93 -3.77
CA LYS A 727 -32.51 -21.06 -3.34
C LYS A 727 -31.05 -20.64 -3.18
N THR A 728 -30.55 -19.81 -4.10
CA THR A 728 -29.18 -19.27 -4.01
C THR A 728 -29.04 -18.35 -2.79
N ALA A 729 -30.00 -17.46 -2.56
CA ALA A 729 -30.05 -16.62 -1.37
C ALA A 729 -30.08 -17.46 -0.07
N SER A 730 -30.89 -18.53 -0.03
CA SER A 730 -30.94 -19.45 1.13
C SER A 730 -29.60 -20.16 1.35
N ARG A 731 -28.91 -20.55 0.28
CA ARG A 731 -27.61 -21.21 0.36
C ARG A 731 -26.52 -20.25 0.84
N LEU A 732 -26.62 -18.96 0.50
CA LEU A 732 -25.66 -17.94 0.91
C LEU A 732 -25.95 -17.37 2.31
N ASN A 733 -27.21 -17.35 2.75
CA ASN A 733 -27.64 -16.81 4.05
C ASN A 733 -27.51 -17.84 5.21
N ILE A 734 -26.34 -18.45 5.35
CA ILE A 734 -26.17 -19.65 6.19
C ILE A 734 -26.46 -19.39 7.67
N THR A 735 -26.28 -18.17 8.22
CA THR A 735 -26.54 -17.95 9.67
C THR A 735 -26.93 -16.54 10.16
N ASP A 736 -26.77 -15.43 9.41
CA ASP A 736 -26.73 -14.11 10.07
C ASP A 736 -28.04 -13.32 10.14
N ASP A 737 -28.95 -13.47 9.17
CA ASP A 737 -30.21 -12.73 9.17
C ASP A 737 -31.41 -13.68 9.24
N LYS A 738 -31.91 -13.89 10.47
CA LYS A 738 -33.10 -14.70 10.76
C LYS A 738 -34.35 -14.15 10.06
N ASP A 739 -34.45 -12.83 9.89
CA ASP A 739 -35.58 -12.20 9.22
C ASP A 739 -35.51 -12.44 7.71
N LEU A 740 -34.35 -12.27 7.11
CA LEU A 740 -34.13 -12.62 5.71
C LEU A 740 -34.36 -14.10 5.44
N ASN A 741 -33.88 -15.00 6.31
CA ASN A 741 -34.11 -16.44 6.17
C ASN A 741 -35.59 -16.78 6.24
N LYS A 742 -36.33 -16.18 7.18
CA LYS A 742 -37.79 -16.34 7.23
C LYS A 742 -38.44 -15.88 5.93
N LYS A 743 -38.10 -14.68 5.44
CA LYS A 743 -38.60 -14.13 4.17
C LYS A 743 -38.30 -15.03 2.97
N ILE A 744 -37.08 -15.57 2.88
CA ILE A 744 -36.69 -16.51 1.81
C ILE A 744 -37.56 -17.77 1.87
N GLN A 745 -37.74 -18.37 3.05
CA GLN A 745 -38.53 -19.59 3.22
C GLN A 745 -40.01 -19.37 2.92
N ASP A 746 -40.57 -18.21 3.32
CA ASP A 746 -41.96 -17.86 3.01
C ASP A 746 -42.16 -17.72 1.50
N ARG A 747 -41.24 -17.06 0.77
CA ARG A 747 -41.29 -16.97 -0.71
C ARG A 747 -41.13 -18.32 -1.40
N LEU A 748 -40.25 -19.19 -0.91
CA LEU A 748 -40.10 -20.54 -1.47
C LEU A 748 -41.38 -21.38 -1.28
N LYS A 749 -42.09 -21.22 -0.16
CA LYS A 749 -43.39 -21.85 0.06
C LYS A 749 -44.46 -21.30 -0.89
N GLU A 750 -44.53 -19.98 -1.07
CA GLU A 750 -45.46 -19.35 -2.01
C GLU A 750 -45.24 -19.87 -3.45
N ILE A 751 -43.99 -19.97 -3.90
CA ILE A 751 -43.67 -20.55 -5.20
C ILE A 751 -44.10 -22.01 -5.29
N ALA A 752 -43.83 -22.82 -4.26
CA ALA A 752 -44.22 -24.23 -4.25
C ALA A 752 -45.75 -24.42 -4.35
N THR A 753 -46.54 -23.49 -3.80
CA THR A 753 -47.99 -23.49 -3.99
C THR A 753 -48.41 -23.13 -5.43
N CYS A 754 -47.76 -22.14 -6.05
CA CYS A 754 -48.03 -21.78 -7.45
C CYS A 754 -47.69 -22.90 -8.45
N VAL A 755 -46.75 -23.80 -8.12
CA VAL A 755 -46.40 -24.96 -8.95
C VAL A 755 -47.40 -26.11 -8.81
N ARG A 756 -48.07 -26.24 -7.65
CA ARG A 756 -49.00 -27.35 -7.37
C ARG A 756 -50.43 -27.12 -7.88
N ASP A 757 -50.86 -25.86 -7.96
CA ASP A 757 -52.13 -25.46 -8.59
C ASP A 757 -51.81 -24.48 -9.73
N PRO A 758 -51.57 -24.96 -10.97
CA PRO A 758 -51.47 -24.09 -12.12
C PRO A 758 -52.83 -23.44 -12.37
N ILE A 759 -52.98 -22.16 -12.00
CA ILE A 759 -54.18 -21.34 -12.23
C ILE A 759 -54.36 -21.05 -13.72
#